data_AF-C6WSP0-F1
#
_entry.id   AF-C6WSP0-F1
#
_cell.length_a   1.000
_cell.length_b   1.000
_cell.length_c   1.000
_cell.angle_alpha   90.00
_cell.angle_beta   90.00
_cell.angle_gamma   90.00
#
_symmetry.space_group_name_H-M   'P 1'
#
loop_
_entity.id
_entity.type
_entity.pdbx_description
1 polymer ?
#
loop_
_entity_poly.entity_id
_entity_poly.type
_entity_poly.pdbx_seq_one_letter_code
_entity_poly.pdbx_strand_id
1 'polypeptide(L)'
;MSKITESDIETLAIERLQALGFSYVYAPDIAPDSTTPERESFAEVLLLSRLRNAITRINPTLPATALDEAIKTIQRISSPELLANNETFHRLLREGVNVSYQKDGLQRGDLVWLIDFINPQNNDFVVANQFKIIENNQNKRPDVILFVNGIPLVVIELKNAADENATIKTAYQQLNTYKETIPSLFTYNGFVIVSDGLEAKAGSISAGFSRFMAWKTADGKSEASKLTGQLETLINGMLNKSTLLDLIRHFIVFEKSSKEGPKQADGTPGLISISTVKKLAAYHQYYAVNAAVISTLRATAEAVSLAQTPASYGLSDVRNQPNGDRKAGVVWHTQGSGKSLSMVFYTGKIVLALNNPTILVITDRNDLDDQLFDTFASSSQLLRQEPKQVEDRQQLKELLKVASGGVIFTTIQKFQPEEGNVYETLSDRRNIVVIADEAHRTQYGFKAKTVDDKNKAGDVIGQKIVYGFAKYMRDALPNATYLGFTGTPIESTDVNTPAVFGNYVDIYDIAQAVEDGATVRIYYESRLAKVQLSDEGKKLVAELDEELEQDELTETQKAKAKWTQIEALIGSENRIKNVAQDIVAHFEQRQEVFDGKGMIVSMSRRIAAELYDAIIKLKPEWHSNEPHKGVIKVVMTAASADGPMLAKHHTTKLQRKALAERMKDPDDELKLVIVRDMWLTGFDAPSMHTLYIDKPMKGHNLMQAIARVNRVYKDKPGGLIVDYLGIASDLKEALSFYSDAGGKGNPAETQEQAVALMLEKLEIVSDMYHGFPYEDYFEADTSKKLSLILAAEEHILGIDDGKRRYVNEVTALSQAFAIAIPHDQAMDVKDEVAFFQAVKARLAKFDSTGNGRTDEEIETTIRQVIDQALVSEQVIDVFDAAGIKKPDISILSEEFLLELKNHEHKNVALEVLKKLLNDELKVRAKKNLVQSKSLMEMLENAIKKYHNKILTAAEVMDELIKISKEIVASDNEAKGLGLSEFEYAFYSAVASNNSAKELMQHEQLRELAVVLTQRVRENASIDWTIKENVKAKLKVIIKRTLRQFGYPPDMQLLATETIMKQAEMIATELTKG
;
A
#
# COMPACT_ATOMS: atom_id res chain seq x y z
N MET A 1 -5.21 -18.76 -33.35
CA MET A 1 -5.84 -17.70 -32.53
C MET A 1 -5.00 -16.45 -32.69
N SER A 2 -5.61 -15.32 -33.07
CA SER A 2 -4.90 -14.03 -33.10
C SER A 2 -4.54 -13.64 -31.66
N LYS A 3 -3.27 -13.30 -31.41
CA LYS A 3 -2.85 -12.80 -30.11
C LYS A 3 -3.37 -11.37 -29.95
N ILE A 4 -3.94 -11.04 -28.79
CA ILE A 4 -4.30 -9.67 -28.43
C ILE A 4 -3.02 -8.84 -28.33
N THR A 5 -3.06 -7.63 -28.89
CA THR A 5 -1.95 -6.67 -28.92
C THR A 5 -2.31 -5.40 -28.15
N GLU A 6 -1.30 -4.60 -27.80
CA GLU A 6 -1.49 -3.28 -27.21
C GLU A 6 -2.32 -2.34 -28.12
N SER A 7 -2.17 -2.47 -29.44
CA SER A 7 -2.96 -1.71 -30.42
C SER A 7 -4.45 -2.08 -30.39
N ASP A 8 -4.80 -3.33 -30.08
CA ASP A 8 -6.20 -3.75 -29.92
C ASP A 8 -6.83 -3.09 -28.69
N ILE A 9 -6.07 -2.96 -27.60
CA ILE A 9 -6.51 -2.29 -26.37
C ILE A 9 -6.62 -0.77 -26.59
N GLU A 10 -5.68 -0.17 -27.32
CA GLU A 10 -5.75 1.23 -27.73
C GLU A 10 -7.01 1.50 -28.57
N THR A 11 -7.29 0.63 -29.55
CA THR A 11 -8.49 0.72 -30.39
C THR A 11 -9.76 0.61 -29.55
N LEU A 12 -9.83 -0.35 -28.62
CA LEU A 12 -10.95 -0.49 -27.68
C LEU A 12 -11.17 0.79 -26.87
N ALA A 13 -10.10 1.40 -26.35
CA ALA A 13 -10.20 2.63 -25.57
C ALA A 13 -10.78 3.79 -26.41
N ILE A 14 -10.30 3.94 -27.66
CA ILE A 14 -10.78 4.95 -28.61
C ILE A 14 -12.26 4.73 -28.92
N GLU A 15 -12.67 3.51 -29.25
CA GLU A 15 -14.06 3.17 -29.57
C GLU A 15 -15.01 3.50 -28.42
N ARG A 16 -14.62 3.19 -27.18
CA ARG A 16 -15.40 3.52 -25.98
C ARG A 16 -15.50 5.03 -25.75
N LEU A 17 -14.41 5.76 -25.95
CA LEU A 17 -14.41 7.23 -25.86
C LEU A 17 -15.27 7.87 -26.95
N GLN A 18 -15.22 7.35 -28.19
CA GLN A 18 -16.11 7.79 -29.27
C GLN A 18 -17.58 7.54 -28.93
N ALA A 19 -17.91 6.41 -28.29
CA ALA A 19 -19.27 6.14 -27.82
C ALA A 19 -19.76 7.15 -26.75
N LEU A 20 -18.83 7.74 -25.97
CA LEU A 20 -19.12 8.85 -25.05
C LEU A 20 -19.16 10.23 -25.76
N GLY A 21 -18.98 10.26 -27.08
CA GLY A 21 -19.05 11.45 -27.92
C GLY A 21 -17.75 12.24 -28.01
N PHE A 22 -16.59 11.61 -27.79
CA PHE A 22 -15.29 12.19 -28.14
C PHE A 22 -15.05 12.08 -29.64
N SER A 23 -14.49 13.13 -30.23
CA SER A 23 -13.98 13.06 -31.61
C SER A 23 -12.62 12.36 -31.62
N TYR A 24 -12.44 11.43 -32.55
CA TYR A 24 -11.16 10.72 -32.69
C TYR A 24 -10.26 11.44 -33.70
N VAL A 25 -8.98 11.57 -33.36
CA VAL A 25 -7.92 12.07 -34.23
C VAL A 25 -6.71 11.16 -34.15
N TYR A 26 -6.23 10.66 -35.29
CA TYR A 26 -4.92 10.02 -35.35
C TYR A 26 -3.84 11.10 -35.29
N ALA A 27 -3.08 11.20 -34.19
CA ALA A 27 -2.21 12.35 -33.96
C ALA A 27 -1.14 12.60 -35.06
N PRO A 28 -0.62 11.58 -35.76
CA PRO A 28 0.24 11.80 -36.93
C PRO A 28 -0.41 12.59 -38.07
N ASP A 29 -1.73 12.53 -38.25
CA ASP A 29 -2.45 13.26 -39.29
C ASP A 29 -2.60 14.76 -38.99
N ILE A 30 -2.37 15.15 -37.73
CA ILE A 30 -2.38 16.55 -37.26
C ILE A 30 -0.98 17.04 -36.85
N ALA A 31 0.07 16.26 -37.13
CA ALA A 31 1.43 16.61 -36.82
C ALA A 31 1.92 17.81 -37.66
N PRO A 32 2.96 18.55 -37.21
CA PRO A 32 3.46 19.72 -37.94
C PRO A 32 3.96 19.43 -39.37
N ASP A 33 4.39 18.20 -39.62
CA ASP A 33 4.88 17.70 -40.91
C ASP A 33 3.81 16.93 -41.72
N SER A 34 2.55 16.96 -41.27
CA SER A 34 1.41 16.34 -41.95
C SER A 34 0.79 17.24 -43.02
N THR A 35 -0.18 16.69 -43.77
CA THR A 35 -0.96 17.46 -44.75
C THR A 35 -2.02 18.37 -44.11
N THR A 36 -2.40 18.11 -42.86
CA THR A 36 -3.46 18.81 -42.12
C THR A 36 -3.01 19.17 -40.70
N PRO A 37 -1.91 19.95 -40.54
CA PRO A 37 -1.32 20.22 -39.25
C PRO A 37 -2.28 21.01 -38.35
N GLU A 38 -2.48 20.55 -37.10
CA GLU A 38 -3.14 21.35 -36.05
C GLU A 38 -2.13 21.99 -35.08
N ARG A 39 -0.83 21.76 -35.29
CA ARG A 39 0.29 22.26 -34.48
C ARG A 39 1.41 22.80 -35.35
N GLU A 40 2.09 23.84 -34.89
CA GLU A 40 3.21 24.45 -35.62
C GLU A 40 4.54 23.74 -35.38
N SER A 41 4.68 23.03 -34.25
CA SER A 41 5.90 22.29 -33.90
C SER A 41 5.63 21.06 -33.04
N PHE A 42 6.58 20.12 -33.01
CA PHE A 42 6.47 18.93 -32.16
C PHE A 42 6.64 19.23 -30.66
N ALA A 43 7.11 20.43 -30.29
CA ALA A 43 7.16 20.89 -28.90
C ALA A 43 5.80 21.43 -28.42
N GLU A 44 4.88 21.72 -29.33
CA GLU A 44 3.57 22.25 -28.99
C GLU A 44 2.65 21.13 -28.50
N VAL A 45 2.17 21.26 -27.26
CA VAL A 45 1.26 20.29 -26.63
C VAL A 45 -0.19 20.76 -26.57
N LEU A 46 -0.46 22.04 -26.88
CA LEU A 46 -1.82 22.60 -26.98
C LEU A 46 -2.28 22.55 -28.43
N LEU A 47 -3.58 22.29 -28.67
CA LEU A 47 -4.21 22.47 -29.98
C LEU A 47 -4.82 23.87 -30.02
N LEU A 48 -3.99 24.88 -30.31
CA LEU A 48 -4.35 26.30 -30.14
C LEU A 48 -5.56 26.74 -30.97
N SER A 49 -5.74 26.21 -32.18
CA SER A 49 -6.89 26.54 -33.03
C SER A 49 -8.20 26.07 -32.40
N ARG A 50 -8.22 24.86 -31.81
CA ARG A 50 -9.37 24.35 -31.06
C ARG A 50 -9.64 25.15 -29.80
N LEU A 51 -8.58 25.51 -29.07
CA LEU A 51 -8.70 26.35 -27.89
C LEU A 51 -9.29 27.72 -28.20
N ARG A 52 -8.78 28.42 -29.22
CA ARG A 52 -9.34 29.71 -29.68
C ARG A 52 -10.83 29.60 -29.99
N ASN A 53 -11.23 28.61 -30.79
CA ASN A 53 -12.62 28.40 -31.15
C ASN A 53 -13.51 28.12 -29.94
N ALA A 54 -13.01 27.34 -28.98
CA ALA A 54 -13.74 27.04 -27.76
C ALA A 54 -13.90 28.27 -26.85
N ILE A 55 -12.83 29.01 -26.56
CA ILE A 55 -12.93 30.17 -25.67
C ILE A 55 -13.78 31.29 -26.28
N THR A 56 -13.77 31.46 -27.61
CA THR A 56 -14.69 32.39 -28.29
C THR A 56 -16.15 31.96 -28.15
N ARG A 57 -16.44 30.67 -28.26
CA ARG A 57 -17.79 30.12 -28.07
C ARG A 57 -18.28 30.25 -26.63
N ILE A 58 -17.40 30.02 -25.66
CA ILE A 58 -17.72 30.02 -24.22
C ILE A 58 -17.87 31.45 -23.69
N ASN A 59 -17.11 32.41 -24.25
CA ASN A 59 -17.06 33.79 -23.77
C ASN A 59 -17.49 34.81 -24.85
N PRO A 60 -18.73 34.72 -25.39
CA PRO A 60 -19.16 35.48 -26.57
C PRO A 60 -19.23 37.00 -26.34
N THR A 61 -19.25 37.46 -25.08
CA THR A 61 -19.34 38.86 -24.71
C THR A 61 -17.99 39.57 -24.61
N LEU A 62 -16.88 38.83 -24.65
CA LEU A 62 -15.52 39.37 -24.49
C LEU A 62 -14.87 39.67 -25.84
N PRO A 63 -14.07 40.74 -25.94
CA PRO A 63 -13.35 41.07 -27.18
C PRO A 63 -12.23 40.07 -27.47
N ALA A 64 -11.92 39.86 -28.75
CA ALA A 64 -10.88 38.93 -29.20
C ALA A 64 -9.51 39.19 -28.56
N THR A 65 -9.15 40.46 -28.31
CA THR A 65 -7.90 40.83 -27.64
C THR A 65 -7.78 40.28 -26.23
N ALA A 66 -8.89 40.22 -25.48
CA ALA A 66 -8.92 39.65 -24.14
C ALA A 66 -8.80 38.12 -24.19
N LEU A 67 -9.43 37.48 -25.19
CA LEU A 67 -9.30 36.03 -25.42
C LEU A 67 -7.86 35.64 -25.77
N ASP A 68 -7.20 36.42 -26.63
CA ASP A 68 -5.79 36.21 -26.99
C ASP A 68 -4.85 36.43 -25.80
N GLU A 69 -5.14 37.40 -24.92
CA GLU A 69 -4.40 37.61 -23.67
C GLU A 69 -4.51 36.39 -22.74
N ALA A 70 -5.70 35.79 -22.63
CA ALA A 70 -5.90 34.59 -21.83
C ALA A 70 -5.08 33.40 -22.36
N ILE A 71 -5.06 33.19 -23.69
CA ILE A 71 -4.24 32.14 -24.31
C ILE A 71 -2.75 32.39 -24.05
N LYS A 72 -2.28 33.62 -24.25
CA LYS A 72 -0.88 33.99 -23.97
C LYS A 72 -0.51 33.75 -22.50
N THR A 73 -1.44 34.00 -21.58
CA THR A 73 -1.23 33.78 -20.14
C THR A 73 -0.96 32.31 -19.84
N ILE A 74 -1.74 31.38 -20.40
CA ILE A 74 -1.52 29.95 -20.17
C ILE A 74 -0.30 29.38 -20.92
N GLN A 75 0.08 29.99 -22.06
CA GLN A 75 1.30 29.62 -22.80
C GLN A 75 2.59 30.07 -22.09
N ARG A 76 2.51 31.14 -21.28
CA ARG A 76 3.66 31.71 -20.57
C ARG A 76 3.92 31.09 -19.21
N ILE A 77 3.14 30.09 -18.79
CA ILE A 77 3.37 29.36 -17.55
C ILE A 77 4.73 28.67 -17.66
N SER A 78 5.68 29.14 -16.85
CA SER A 78 7.04 28.64 -16.85
C SER A 78 7.65 28.78 -15.46
N SER A 79 8.07 27.65 -14.92
CA SER A 79 8.76 27.45 -13.65
C SER A 79 9.66 26.22 -13.81
N PRO A 80 10.82 26.15 -13.13
CA PRO A 80 11.62 24.94 -13.07
C PRO A 80 10.88 23.74 -12.48
N GLU A 81 9.86 23.98 -11.63
CA GLU A 81 9.11 22.92 -10.96
C GLU A 81 7.81 22.60 -11.71
N LEU A 82 7.70 21.35 -12.22
CA LEU A 82 6.52 20.87 -12.94
C LEU A 82 5.22 21.04 -12.14
N LEU A 83 5.23 20.71 -10.84
CA LEU A 83 4.03 20.81 -10.00
C LEU A 83 3.58 22.25 -9.79
N ALA A 84 4.49 23.23 -9.75
CA ALA A 84 4.15 24.64 -9.67
C ALA A 84 3.48 25.13 -10.97
N ASN A 85 3.97 24.68 -12.13
CA ASN A 85 3.32 24.95 -13.42
C ASN A 85 1.92 24.35 -13.47
N ASN A 86 1.80 23.09 -13.04
CA ASN A 86 0.53 22.38 -13.03
C ASN A 86 -0.51 23.00 -12.09
N GLU A 87 -0.11 23.39 -10.87
CA GLU A 87 -0.97 24.09 -9.91
C GLU A 87 -1.43 25.44 -10.48
N THR A 88 -0.50 26.21 -11.05
CA THR A 88 -0.80 27.52 -11.65
C THR A 88 -1.83 27.39 -12.75
N PHE A 89 -1.64 26.44 -13.68
CA PHE A 89 -2.59 26.18 -14.74
C PHE A 89 -3.94 25.69 -14.21
N HIS A 90 -3.93 24.73 -13.28
CA HIS A 90 -5.15 24.15 -12.72
C HIS A 90 -6.04 25.20 -12.03
N ARG A 91 -5.42 26.18 -11.36
CA ARG A 91 -6.12 27.35 -10.80
C ARG A 91 -6.79 28.18 -11.90
N LEU A 92 -6.04 28.56 -12.94
CA LEU A 92 -6.58 29.32 -14.09
C LEU A 92 -7.72 28.57 -14.80
N LEU A 93 -7.61 27.25 -14.92
CA LEU A 93 -8.63 26.39 -15.51
C LEU A 93 -9.95 26.44 -14.73
N ARG A 94 -9.88 26.43 -13.39
CA ARG A 94 -11.05 26.39 -12.49
C ARG A 94 -11.69 27.73 -12.19
N GLU A 95 -10.88 28.79 -12.12
CA GLU A 95 -11.29 30.12 -11.68
C GLU A 95 -11.48 31.10 -12.83
N GLY A 96 -11.05 30.72 -14.03
CA GLY A 96 -10.98 31.60 -15.18
C GLY A 96 -9.66 32.39 -15.21
N VAL A 97 -9.32 32.88 -16.39
CA VAL A 97 -8.15 33.73 -16.60
C VAL A 97 -8.59 35.18 -16.46
N ASN A 98 -8.02 35.89 -15.47
CA ASN A 98 -8.23 37.33 -15.32
C ASN A 98 -7.58 38.06 -16.50
N VAL A 99 -8.37 38.89 -17.18
CA VAL A 99 -7.93 39.70 -18.33
C VAL A 99 -8.38 41.15 -18.15
N SER A 100 -7.67 42.08 -18.79
CA SER A 100 -8.05 43.49 -18.76
C SER A 100 -8.10 44.06 -20.17
N TYR A 101 -9.23 44.70 -20.51
CA TYR A 101 -9.44 45.28 -21.83
C TYR A 101 -10.14 46.63 -21.74
N GLN A 102 -9.97 47.45 -22.77
CA GLN A 102 -10.68 48.72 -22.88
C GLN A 102 -12.05 48.54 -23.55
N LYS A 103 -13.07 49.12 -22.94
CA LYS A 103 -14.43 49.22 -23.51
C LYS A 103 -14.97 50.62 -23.24
N ASP A 104 -15.36 51.32 -24.30
CA ASP A 104 -15.87 52.70 -24.23
C ASP A 104 -14.90 53.69 -23.54
N GLY A 105 -13.59 53.51 -23.74
CA GLY A 105 -12.55 54.36 -23.12
C GLY A 105 -12.25 54.05 -21.65
N LEU A 106 -12.92 53.08 -21.03
CA LEU A 106 -12.68 52.63 -19.66
C LEU A 106 -11.98 51.27 -19.63
N GLN A 107 -11.02 51.12 -18.72
CA GLN A 107 -10.40 49.82 -18.45
C GLN A 107 -11.38 48.95 -17.65
N ARG A 108 -11.67 47.75 -18.14
CA ARG A 108 -12.48 46.74 -17.46
C ARG A 108 -11.62 45.51 -17.18
N GLY A 109 -11.90 44.83 -16.07
CA GLY A 109 -11.38 43.51 -15.76
C GLY A 109 -12.52 42.49 -15.87
N ASP A 110 -12.24 41.34 -16.47
CA ASP A 110 -13.21 40.25 -16.63
C ASP A 110 -12.50 38.89 -16.58
N LEU A 111 -13.27 37.79 -16.59
CA LEU A 111 -12.77 36.42 -16.56
C LEU A 111 -13.02 35.72 -17.88
N VAL A 112 -11.96 35.16 -18.48
CA VAL A 112 -12.07 34.24 -19.62
C VAL A 112 -12.12 32.81 -19.11
N TRP A 113 -13.21 32.12 -19.40
CA TRP A 113 -13.38 30.70 -19.07
C TRP A 113 -12.78 29.82 -20.17
N LEU A 114 -11.87 28.93 -19.79
CA LEU A 114 -11.25 27.96 -20.71
C LEU A 114 -12.15 26.73 -20.96
N ILE A 115 -13.04 26.43 -20.00
CA ILE A 115 -13.97 25.30 -19.99
C ILE A 115 -15.35 25.81 -19.57
N ASP A 116 -16.39 25.38 -20.28
CA ASP A 116 -17.78 25.56 -19.84
C ASP A 116 -18.17 24.40 -18.92
N PHE A 117 -18.00 24.62 -17.62
CA PHE A 117 -18.37 23.64 -16.60
C PHE A 117 -19.88 23.57 -16.33
N ILE A 118 -20.66 24.54 -16.80
CA ILE A 118 -22.11 24.60 -16.59
C ILE A 118 -22.79 23.73 -17.65
N ASN A 119 -22.37 23.85 -18.90
CA ASN A 119 -22.87 23.05 -20.02
C ASN A 119 -21.72 22.24 -20.63
N PRO A 120 -21.45 21.02 -20.13
CA PRO A 120 -20.34 20.18 -20.62
C PRO A 120 -20.31 20.02 -22.14
N GLN A 121 -21.48 19.94 -22.80
CA GLN A 121 -21.60 19.76 -24.25
C GLN A 121 -21.12 20.97 -25.08
N ASN A 122 -20.94 22.15 -24.48
CA ASN A 122 -20.36 23.31 -25.17
C ASN A 122 -18.84 23.18 -25.36
N ASN A 123 -18.19 22.18 -24.76
CA ASN A 123 -16.76 21.93 -24.90
C ASN A 123 -16.49 20.96 -26.05
N ASP A 124 -15.33 21.12 -26.69
CA ASP A 124 -14.78 20.16 -27.66
C ASP A 124 -14.02 19.06 -26.91
N PHE A 125 -14.32 17.79 -27.19
CA PHE A 125 -13.66 16.63 -26.59
C PHE A 125 -13.00 15.81 -27.68
N VAL A 126 -11.69 15.59 -27.57
CA VAL A 126 -10.89 14.86 -28.56
C VAL A 126 -10.13 13.75 -27.86
N VAL A 127 -10.18 12.55 -28.44
CA VAL A 127 -9.25 11.46 -28.14
C VAL A 127 -8.22 11.39 -29.27
N ALA A 128 -6.94 11.53 -28.92
CA ALA A 128 -5.85 11.42 -29.87
C ALA A 128 -4.88 10.31 -29.45
N ASN A 129 -4.60 9.38 -30.35
CA ASN A 129 -3.58 8.36 -30.10
C ASN A 129 -2.27 8.67 -30.80
N GLN A 130 -1.17 8.12 -30.27
CA GLN A 130 0.17 8.20 -30.87
C GLN A 130 0.72 9.64 -31.00
N PHE A 131 0.42 10.51 -30.02
CA PHE A 131 0.75 11.94 -30.06
C PHE A 131 2.23 12.20 -29.80
N LYS A 132 3.00 12.40 -30.88
CA LYS A 132 4.44 12.65 -30.81
C LYS A 132 4.77 14.05 -30.24
N ILE A 133 5.67 14.07 -29.26
CA ILE A 133 6.19 15.28 -28.60
C ILE A 133 7.72 15.24 -28.62
N ILE A 134 8.34 16.34 -29.01
CA ILE A 134 9.80 16.52 -28.98
C ILE A 134 10.13 17.71 -28.08
N GLU A 135 10.80 17.43 -26.97
CA GLU A 135 11.26 18.43 -26.00
C GLU A 135 12.68 18.07 -25.56
N ASN A 136 13.60 19.05 -25.48
CA ASN A 136 14.98 18.82 -25.02
C ASN A 136 15.71 17.65 -25.73
N ASN A 137 15.51 17.50 -27.05
CA ASN A 137 15.99 16.39 -27.88
C ASN A 137 15.49 14.99 -27.47
N GLN A 138 14.54 14.91 -26.55
CA GLN A 138 13.82 13.69 -26.22
C GLN A 138 12.57 13.58 -27.08
N ASN A 139 12.37 12.41 -27.67
CA ASN A 139 11.21 12.10 -28.49
C ASN A 139 10.35 11.07 -27.74
N LYS A 140 9.15 11.47 -27.35
CA LYS A 140 8.20 10.62 -26.62
C LYS A 140 6.85 10.63 -27.33
N ARG A 141 6.12 9.54 -27.14
CA ARG A 141 4.82 9.31 -27.76
C ARG A 141 3.93 8.57 -26.78
N PRO A 142 3.13 9.29 -25.98
CA PRO A 142 2.09 8.67 -25.17
C PRO A 142 1.06 7.96 -26.05
N ASP A 143 0.47 6.89 -25.53
CA ASP A 143 -0.45 6.05 -26.30
C ASP A 143 -1.73 6.80 -26.60
N VAL A 144 -2.42 7.33 -25.59
CA VAL A 144 -3.65 8.11 -25.77
C VAL A 144 -3.63 9.39 -24.92
N ILE A 145 -4.02 10.51 -25.52
CA ILE A 145 -4.22 11.80 -24.85
C ILE A 145 -5.66 12.26 -25.08
N LEU A 146 -6.33 12.69 -24.00
CA LEU A 146 -7.64 13.33 -24.08
C LEU A 146 -7.49 14.84 -23.98
N PHE A 147 -7.97 15.52 -25.01
CA PHE A 147 -8.05 16.97 -25.04
C PHE A 147 -9.47 17.44 -24.73
N VAL A 148 -9.57 18.50 -23.93
CA VAL A 148 -10.79 19.29 -23.81
C VAL A 148 -10.49 20.70 -24.25
N ASN A 149 -11.22 21.21 -25.25
CA ASN A 149 -10.98 22.51 -25.87
C ASN A 149 -9.52 22.67 -26.35
N GLY A 150 -8.88 21.60 -26.82
CA GLY A 150 -7.48 21.62 -27.24
C GLY A 150 -6.44 21.62 -26.11
N ILE A 151 -6.84 21.40 -24.86
CA ILE A 151 -5.95 21.30 -23.69
C ILE A 151 -5.78 19.81 -23.31
N PRO A 152 -4.54 19.28 -23.20
CA PRO A 152 -4.30 17.87 -22.86
C PRO A 152 -4.52 17.60 -21.36
N LEU A 153 -5.74 17.18 -20.99
CA LEU A 153 -6.13 17.02 -19.58
C LEU A 153 -5.92 15.61 -19.05
N VAL A 154 -5.90 14.58 -19.90
CA VAL A 154 -5.70 13.19 -19.48
C VAL A 154 -4.68 12.51 -20.38
N VAL A 155 -3.74 11.78 -19.78
CA VAL A 155 -2.76 10.94 -20.49
C VAL A 155 -2.97 9.50 -20.06
N ILE A 156 -3.09 8.59 -21.01
CA ILE A 156 -3.34 7.17 -20.80
C ILE A 156 -2.18 6.39 -21.41
N GLU A 157 -1.56 5.53 -20.61
CA GLU A 157 -0.55 4.59 -21.07
C GLU A 157 -1.09 3.16 -20.99
N LEU A 158 -0.93 2.42 -22.08
CA LEU A 158 -1.48 1.09 -22.29
C LEU A 158 -0.36 0.05 -22.36
N LYS A 159 -0.69 -1.20 -22.03
CA LYS A 159 0.20 -2.36 -22.13
C LYS A 159 -0.56 -3.57 -22.63
N ASN A 160 0.15 -4.57 -23.13
CA ASN A 160 -0.45 -5.82 -23.58
C ASN A 160 -0.73 -6.77 -22.40
N ALA A 161 -2.00 -7.03 -22.10
CA ALA A 161 -2.40 -8.02 -21.07
C ALA A 161 -1.88 -9.45 -21.30
N ALA A 162 -1.48 -9.80 -22.53
CA ALA A 162 -0.96 -11.12 -22.87
C ALA A 162 0.57 -11.27 -22.70
N ASP A 163 1.29 -10.20 -22.32
CA ASP A 163 2.74 -10.22 -22.09
C ASP A 163 3.06 -10.12 -20.59
N GLU A 164 3.63 -11.18 -20.02
CA GLU A 164 3.98 -11.29 -18.60
C GLU A 164 4.95 -10.18 -18.12
N ASN A 165 5.71 -9.56 -19.03
CA ASN A 165 6.62 -8.47 -18.69
C ASN A 165 5.96 -7.07 -18.82
N ALA A 166 4.82 -6.96 -19.49
CA ALA A 166 4.14 -5.70 -19.79
C ALA A 166 3.05 -5.38 -18.76
N THR A 167 3.44 -5.18 -17.51
CA THR A 167 2.49 -4.91 -16.40
C THR A 167 2.07 -3.45 -16.32
N ILE A 168 0.94 -3.14 -15.68
CA ILE A 168 0.53 -1.75 -15.36
C ILE A 168 1.57 -0.96 -14.57
N LYS A 169 2.51 -1.63 -13.87
CA LYS A 169 3.65 -1.01 -13.19
C LYS A 169 4.69 -0.47 -14.18
N THR A 170 4.90 -1.16 -15.31
CA THR A 170 5.77 -0.67 -16.39
C THR A 170 5.17 0.56 -17.07
N ALA A 171 3.85 0.58 -17.31
CA ALA A 171 3.13 1.76 -17.79
C ALA A 171 3.31 2.95 -16.83
N TYR A 172 3.23 2.71 -15.51
CA TYR A 172 3.48 3.74 -14.51
C TYR A 172 4.93 4.28 -14.57
N GLN A 173 5.93 3.42 -14.76
CA GLN A 173 7.33 3.84 -14.94
C GLN A 173 7.53 4.66 -16.23
N GLN A 174 6.83 4.29 -17.31
CA GLN A 174 6.84 5.01 -18.58
C GLN A 174 6.25 6.42 -18.42
N LEU A 175 5.14 6.57 -17.70
CA LEU A 175 4.60 7.88 -17.33
C LEU A 175 5.58 8.71 -16.50
N ASN A 176 6.29 8.11 -15.54
CA ASN A 176 7.32 8.85 -14.77
C ASN A 176 8.46 9.31 -15.67
N THR A 177 8.86 8.49 -16.65
CA THR A 177 9.84 8.90 -17.67
C THR A 177 9.33 10.08 -18.48
N TYR A 178 8.05 10.09 -18.86
CA TYR A 178 7.47 11.23 -19.59
C TYR A 178 7.45 12.51 -18.76
N LYS A 179 7.13 12.44 -17.46
CA LYS A 179 7.14 13.62 -16.58
C LYS A 179 8.50 14.31 -16.53
N GLU A 180 9.59 13.55 -16.58
CA GLU A 180 10.96 14.07 -16.59
C GLU A 180 11.41 14.55 -17.99
N THR A 181 10.98 13.87 -19.05
CA THR A 181 11.52 14.09 -20.41
C THR A 181 10.67 15.04 -21.27
N ILE A 182 9.37 15.10 -21.05
CA ILE A 182 8.41 16.00 -21.73
C ILE A 182 7.50 16.72 -20.71
N PRO A 183 8.06 17.45 -19.72
CA PRO A 183 7.31 18.08 -18.65
C PRO A 183 6.26 19.08 -19.15
N SER A 184 6.45 19.69 -20.33
CA SER A 184 5.49 20.63 -20.93
C SER A 184 4.07 20.05 -21.08
N LEU A 185 3.95 18.75 -21.40
CA LEU A 185 2.66 18.05 -21.47
C LEU A 185 1.94 18.06 -20.11
N PHE A 186 2.69 17.85 -19.03
CA PHE A 186 2.14 17.71 -17.68
C PHE A 186 1.90 19.06 -17.00
N THR A 187 2.30 20.19 -17.59
CA THR A 187 1.84 21.53 -17.16
C THR A 187 0.32 21.63 -17.20
N TYR A 188 -0.33 21.03 -18.20
CA TYR A 188 -1.78 21.14 -18.38
C TYR A 188 -2.57 19.95 -17.82
N ASN A 189 -1.89 18.85 -17.51
CA ASN A 189 -2.51 17.58 -17.14
C ASN A 189 -3.40 17.68 -15.88
N GLY A 190 -4.61 17.11 -15.95
CA GLY A 190 -5.49 16.85 -14.81
C GLY A 190 -5.04 15.61 -14.05
N PHE A 191 -5.01 14.45 -14.71
CA PHE A 191 -4.57 13.18 -14.13
C PHE A 191 -4.09 12.20 -15.21
N VAL A 192 -3.52 11.08 -14.78
CA VAL A 192 -2.97 10.04 -15.66
C VAL A 192 -3.61 8.69 -15.38
N ILE A 193 -3.64 7.83 -16.40
CA ILE A 193 -4.19 6.47 -16.34
C ILE A 193 -3.14 5.48 -16.83
N VAL A 194 -3.05 4.34 -16.15
CA VAL A 194 -2.30 3.17 -16.60
C VAL A 194 -3.24 1.99 -16.75
N SER A 195 -3.09 1.21 -17.82
CA SER A 195 -3.95 0.04 -18.04
C SER A 195 -3.30 -1.01 -18.94
N ASP A 196 -3.72 -2.26 -18.79
CA ASP A 196 -3.51 -3.34 -19.76
C ASP A 196 -4.84 -3.81 -20.40
N GLY A 197 -5.91 -3.02 -20.23
CA GLY A 197 -7.28 -3.35 -20.61
C GLY A 197 -8.07 -4.05 -19.50
N LEU A 198 -7.49 -5.07 -18.84
CA LEU A 198 -8.14 -5.81 -17.76
C LEU A 198 -8.06 -5.06 -16.44
N GLU A 199 -6.88 -4.55 -16.09
CA GLU A 199 -6.63 -3.65 -14.98
C GLU A 199 -6.50 -2.21 -15.47
N ALA A 200 -7.08 -1.27 -14.73
CA ALA A 200 -6.96 0.16 -15.04
C ALA A 200 -6.96 0.96 -13.75
N LYS A 201 -5.98 1.85 -13.61
CA LYS A 201 -5.85 2.71 -12.42
C LYS A 201 -5.55 4.14 -12.82
N ALA A 202 -6.15 5.08 -12.11
CA ALA A 202 -5.92 6.51 -12.28
C ALA A 202 -5.15 7.10 -11.08
N GLY A 203 -4.31 8.09 -11.35
CA GLY A 203 -3.53 8.79 -10.33
C GLY A 203 -3.14 10.21 -10.76
N SER A 204 -2.63 10.99 -9.82
CA SER A 204 -2.07 12.31 -10.11
C SER A 204 -0.61 12.21 -10.57
N ILE A 205 -0.06 13.31 -11.11
CA ILE A 205 1.35 13.33 -11.55
C ILE A 205 2.35 13.19 -10.38
N SER A 206 1.96 13.49 -9.14
CA SER A 206 2.79 13.30 -7.94
C SER A 206 2.44 12.04 -7.13
N ALA A 207 1.46 11.24 -7.58
CA ALA A 207 1.07 10.03 -6.88
C ALA A 207 2.08 8.90 -7.10
N GLY A 208 2.48 8.23 -6.02
CA GLY A 208 3.15 6.93 -6.10
C GLY A 208 2.21 5.85 -6.62
N PHE A 209 2.75 4.74 -7.14
CA PHE A 209 1.94 3.64 -7.71
C PHE A 209 0.89 3.08 -6.73
N SER A 210 1.21 3.00 -5.43
CA SER A 210 0.27 2.56 -4.39
C SER A 210 -0.92 3.52 -4.15
N ARG A 211 -0.91 4.69 -4.78
CA ARG A 211 -2.00 5.69 -4.75
C ARG A 211 -2.75 5.78 -6.07
N PHE A 212 -2.43 4.92 -7.04
CA PHE A 212 -3.24 4.74 -8.24
C PHE A 212 -4.42 3.84 -7.91
N MET A 213 -5.64 4.32 -8.12
CA MET A 213 -6.86 3.65 -7.72
C MET A 213 -7.67 3.22 -8.94
N ALA A 214 -8.32 2.07 -8.87
CA ALA A 214 -9.27 1.63 -9.88
C ALA A 214 -10.59 2.40 -9.77
N TRP A 215 -11.26 2.61 -10.91
CA TRP A 215 -12.62 3.13 -10.96
C TRP A 215 -13.60 1.97 -11.13
N LYS A 216 -14.54 1.80 -10.19
CA LYS A 216 -15.30 0.55 -10.04
C LYS A 216 -16.73 0.58 -10.58
N THR A 217 -17.27 1.76 -10.90
CA THR A 217 -18.66 1.91 -11.32
C THR A 217 -18.75 2.73 -12.60
N ALA A 218 -19.59 2.30 -13.56
CA ALA A 218 -19.82 3.08 -14.77
C ALA A 218 -20.85 4.20 -14.54
N ASP A 219 -21.75 4.02 -13.56
CA ASP A 219 -22.89 4.91 -13.31
C ASP A 219 -23.00 5.39 -11.87
N GLY A 220 -22.04 5.00 -11.01
CA GLY A 220 -22.08 5.26 -9.57
C GLY A 220 -22.99 4.34 -8.78
N LYS A 221 -23.82 3.50 -9.42
CA LYS A 221 -24.89 2.75 -8.73
C LYS A 221 -24.52 1.33 -8.38
N SER A 222 -23.92 0.63 -9.33
CA SER A 222 -23.49 -0.75 -9.16
C SER A 222 -22.04 -0.88 -9.57
N GLU A 223 -21.27 -1.65 -8.80
CA GLU A 223 -19.97 -2.11 -9.23
C GLU A 223 -20.09 -2.86 -10.55
N ALA A 224 -19.16 -2.59 -11.46
CA ALA A 224 -19.08 -3.31 -12.71
C ALA A 224 -18.82 -4.79 -12.46
N SER A 225 -19.32 -5.63 -13.36
CA SER A 225 -19.06 -7.07 -13.33
C SER A 225 -17.55 -7.34 -13.32
N LYS A 226 -17.10 -8.35 -12.56
CA LYS A 226 -15.70 -8.83 -12.62
C LYS A 226 -15.31 -9.36 -14.00
N LEU A 227 -16.31 -9.58 -14.89
CA LEU A 227 -16.12 -9.97 -16.28
C LEU A 227 -15.95 -8.79 -17.24
N THR A 228 -16.15 -7.55 -16.78
CA THR A 228 -15.93 -6.33 -17.55
C THR A 228 -14.53 -5.79 -17.24
N GLY A 229 -13.73 -5.50 -18.27
CA GLY A 229 -12.40 -4.90 -18.10
C GLY A 229 -12.47 -3.58 -17.34
N GLN A 230 -11.51 -3.35 -16.44
CA GLN A 230 -11.49 -2.12 -15.62
C GLN A 230 -11.28 -0.88 -16.48
N LEU A 231 -10.61 -0.98 -17.64
CA LEU A 231 -10.45 0.13 -18.57
C LEU A 231 -11.79 0.62 -19.11
N GLU A 232 -12.67 -0.30 -19.50
CA GLU A 232 -14.00 0.04 -20.00
C GLU A 232 -14.85 0.70 -18.90
N THR A 233 -14.80 0.15 -17.69
CA THR A 233 -15.50 0.73 -16.52
C THR A 233 -15.00 2.14 -16.21
N LEU A 234 -13.68 2.35 -16.24
CA LEU A 234 -13.06 3.65 -16.02
C LEU A 234 -13.45 4.64 -17.12
N ILE A 235 -13.43 4.24 -18.39
CA ILE A 235 -13.82 5.13 -19.49
C ILE A 235 -15.28 5.55 -19.35
N ASN A 236 -16.19 4.59 -19.18
CA ASN A 236 -17.63 4.86 -19.10
C ASN A 236 -18.01 5.67 -17.85
N GLY A 237 -17.36 5.41 -16.72
CA GLY A 237 -17.62 6.09 -15.45
C GLY A 237 -16.83 7.37 -15.27
N MET A 238 -15.50 7.29 -15.22
CA MET A 238 -14.62 8.40 -14.88
C MET A 238 -14.46 9.41 -16.04
N LEU A 239 -14.42 8.93 -17.29
CA LEU A 239 -14.10 9.74 -18.47
C LEU A 239 -15.32 10.20 -19.27
N ASN A 240 -16.54 9.93 -18.80
CA ASN A 240 -17.70 10.60 -19.37
C ASN A 240 -17.58 12.12 -19.19
N LYS A 241 -18.15 12.88 -20.13
CA LYS A 241 -17.93 14.33 -20.25
C LYS A 241 -18.26 15.09 -18.96
N SER A 242 -19.35 14.77 -18.29
CA SER A 242 -19.78 15.47 -17.07
C SER A 242 -18.89 15.11 -15.88
N THR A 243 -18.60 13.82 -15.68
CA THR A 243 -17.75 13.36 -14.59
C THR A 243 -16.30 13.83 -14.75
N LEU A 244 -15.75 13.80 -15.95
CA LEU A 244 -14.41 14.30 -16.24
C LEU A 244 -14.26 15.78 -15.86
N LEU A 245 -15.20 16.62 -16.29
CA LEU A 245 -15.17 18.04 -15.98
C LEU A 245 -15.41 18.32 -14.49
N ASP A 246 -16.32 17.57 -13.84
CA ASP A 246 -16.58 17.69 -12.41
C ASP A 246 -15.35 17.28 -11.57
N LEU A 247 -14.70 16.16 -11.94
CA LEU A 247 -13.46 15.70 -11.32
C LEU A 247 -12.36 16.76 -11.40
N ILE A 248 -12.12 17.29 -12.61
CA ILE A 248 -11.10 18.31 -12.83
C ILE A 248 -11.41 19.59 -12.05
N ARG A 249 -12.68 19.99 -11.94
CA ARG A 249 -13.03 21.23 -11.26
C ARG A 249 -12.95 21.13 -9.73
N HIS A 250 -13.41 20.01 -9.17
CA HIS A 250 -13.75 19.92 -7.75
C HIS A 250 -13.02 18.83 -6.97
N PHE A 251 -12.36 17.88 -7.62
CA PHE A 251 -11.82 16.67 -6.99
C PHE A 251 -10.30 16.53 -7.14
N ILE A 252 -9.61 17.64 -7.41
CA ILE A 252 -8.16 17.75 -7.43
C ILE A 252 -7.74 18.84 -6.43
N VAL A 253 -6.78 18.52 -5.57
CA VAL A 253 -6.17 19.47 -4.62
C VAL A 253 -4.65 19.38 -4.68
N PHE A 254 -3.98 20.49 -4.40
CA PHE A 254 -2.54 20.55 -4.16
C PHE A 254 -2.33 20.88 -2.69
N GLU A 255 -1.75 19.93 -1.96
CA GLU A 255 -1.41 20.06 -0.55
C GLU A 255 0.04 20.54 -0.44
N LYS A 256 0.26 21.61 0.33
CA LYS A 256 1.59 22.16 0.59
C LYS A 256 1.99 21.85 2.02
N SER A 257 3.16 21.25 2.19
CA SER A 257 3.79 21.06 3.50
C SER A 257 5.13 21.75 3.54
N SER A 258 5.40 22.52 4.60
CA SER A 258 6.69 23.12 4.86
C SER A 258 7.49 22.26 5.85
N LYS A 259 8.75 21.96 5.51
CA LYS A 259 9.73 21.40 6.42
C LYS A 259 10.84 22.43 6.64
N GLU A 260 10.99 22.88 7.88
CA GLU A 260 12.17 23.66 8.28
C GLU A 260 13.35 22.70 8.44
N GLY A 261 14.44 22.97 7.71
CA GLY A 261 15.67 22.21 7.87
C GLY A 261 16.26 22.34 9.29
N PRO A 262 17.27 21.53 9.63
CA PRO A 262 18.00 21.71 10.88
C PRO A 262 18.55 23.13 10.97
N LYS A 263 18.45 23.74 12.16
CA LYS A 263 19.06 25.05 12.43
C LYS A 263 20.54 24.98 12.11
N GLN A 264 21.05 26.03 11.47
CA GLN A 264 22.48 26.11 11.20
C GLN A 264 23.25 26.28 12.51
N ALA A 265 24.55 25.97 12.49
CA ALA A 265 25.41 26.00 13.68
C ALA A 265 25.50 27.40 14.33
N ASP A 266 25.17 28.46 13.60
CA ASP A 266 25.13 29.85 14.07
C ASP A 266 23.78 30.26 14.71
N GLY A 267 22.84 29.32 14.82
CA GLY A 267 21.50 29.55 15.39
C GLY A 267 20.47 30.11 14.41
N THR A 268 20.83 30.30 13.13
CA THR A 268 19.86 30.72 12.10
C THR A 268 18.84 29.61 11.80
N PRO A 269 17.56 29.97 11.54
CA PRO A 269 16.54 29.02 11.09
C PRO A 269 17.02 28.23 9.88
N GLY A 270 16.70 26.93 9.85
CA GLY A 270 17.05 26.08 8.71
C GLY A 270 16.32 26.52 7.45
N LEU A 271 16.82 26.09 6.29
CA LEU A 271 16.14 26.36 5.02
C LEU A 271 14.73 25.76 5.06
N ILE A 272 13.71 26.58 4.78
CA ILE A 272 12.33 26.09 4.66
C ILE A 272 12.18 25.48 3.27
N SER A 273 12.00 24.17 3.22
CA SER A 273 11.61 23.46 2.00
C SER A 273 10.09 23.34 1.95
N ILE A 274 9.47 23.66 0.82
CA ILE A 274 8.04 23.48 0.59
C ILE A 274 7.88 22.32 -0.38
N SER A 275 7.21 21.26 0.04
CA SER A 275 6.81 20.16 -0.85
C SER A 275 5.34 20.30 -1.20
N THR A 276 5.04 20.27 -2.50
CA THR A 276 3.66 20.29 -3.02
C THR A 276 3.30 18.88 -3.48
N VAL A 277 2.13 18.39 -3.09
CA VAL A 277 1.59 17.09 -3.52
C VAL A 277 0.21 17.29 -4.13
N LYS A 278 0.05 16.89 -5.39
CA LYS A 278 -1.25 16.84 -6.07
C LYS A 278 -1.99 15.56 -5.68
N LYS A 279 -3.24 15.67 -5.26
CA LYS A 279 -4.12 14.54 -4.93
C LYS A 279 -5.37 14.57 -5.82
N LEU A 280 -5.76 13.39 -6.29
CA LEU A 280 -7.00 13.14 -7.03
C LEU A 280 -7.93 12.33 -6.11
N ALA A 281 -9.22 12.66 -6.10
CA ALA A 281 -10.21 11.89 -5.34
C ALA A 281 -10.36 10.47 -5.88
N ALA A 282 -10.51 9.50 -4.98
CA ALA A 282 -10.92 8.14 -5.33
C ALA A 282 -12.43 8.08 -5.66
N TYR A 283 -12.87 7.01 -6.31
CA TYR A 283 -14.25 6.89 -6.80
C TYR A 283 -15.29 6.97 -5.65
N HIS A 284 -15.05 6.33 -4.51
CA HIS A 284 -15.93 6.40 -3.34
C HIS A 284 -16.07 7.83 -2.80
N GLN A 285 -14.98 8.61 -2.83
CA GLN A 285 -15.03 10.02 -2.44
C GLN A 285 -15.83 10.86 -3.43
N TYR A 286 -15.67 10.60 -4.74
CA TYR A 286 -16.40 11.31 -5.79
C TYR A 286 -17.92 11.14 -5.64
N TYR A 287 -18.39 9.90 -5.52
CA TYR A 287 -19.81 9.61 -5.41
C TYR A 287 -20.40 10.06 -4.07
N ALA A 288 -19.71 9.82 -2.95
CA ALA A 288 -20.18 10.24 -1.62
C ALA A 288 -20.33 11.76 -1.51
N VAL A 289 -19.36 12.52 -2.03
CA VAL A 289 -19.39 13.99 -1.98
C VAL A 289 -20.54 14.53 -2.84
N ASN A 290 -20.72 14.00 -4.04
CA ASN A 290 -21.83 14.42 -4.91
C ASN A 290 -23.19 14.09 -4.29
N ALA A 291 -23.34 12.91 -3.70
CA ALA A 291 -24.54 12.52 -2.96
C ALA A 291 -24.79 13.45 -1.75
N ALA A 292 -23.75 13.78 -0.99
CA ALA A 292 -23.83 14.69 0.15
C ALA A 292 -24.24 16.11 -0.27
N VAL A 293 -23.70 16.64 -1.38
CA VAL A 293 -24.10 17.95 -1.92
C VAL A 293 -25.59 17.97 -2.25
N ILE A 294 -26.08 16.94 -2.96
CA ILE A 294 -27.50 16.82 -3.32
C ILE A 294 -28.37 16.73 -2.06
N SER A 295 -27.98 15.91 -1.08
CA SER A 295 -28.73 15.76 0.17
C SER A 295 -28.77 17.07 0.98
N THR A 296 -27.67 17.84 0.99
CA THR A 296 -27.64 19.16 1.65
C THR A 296 -28.57 20.15 0.97
N LEU A 297 -28.59 20.22 -0.36
CA LEU A 297 -29.51 21.11 -1.10
C LEU A 297 -30.99 20.75 -0.84
N ARG A 298 -31.31 19.45 -0.76
CA ARG A 298 -32.63 18.97 -0.32
C ARG A 298 -32.94 19.43 1.10
N ALA A 299 -32.02 19.23 2.04
CA ALA A 299 -32.18 19.60 3.45
C ALA A 299 -32.32 21.12 3.65
N THR A 300 -31.79 21.95 2.74
CA THR A 300 -31.91 23.42 2.81
C THR A 300 -33.23 23.97 2.23
N ALA A 301 -33.98 23.13 1.50
CA ALA A 301 -35.16 23.48 0.69
C ALA A 301 -34.87 24.37 -0.53
N GLU A 302 -33.66 24.32 -1.08
CA GLU A 302 -33.39 24.93 -2.38
C GLU A 302 -33.91 24.02 -3.50
N ALA A 303 -34.53 24.61 -4.54
CA ALA A 303 -35.12 23.86 -5.64
C ALA A 303 -34.01 23.16 -6.45
N VAL A 304 -33.99 21.81 -6.44
CA VAL A 304 -33.06 21.03 -7.25
C VAL A 304 -33.84 20.30 -8.34
N SER A 305 -33.57 20.62 -9.61
CA SER A 305 -33.78 19.69 -10.72
C SER A 305 -32.44 18.99 -10.98
N LEU A 306 -32.23 17.76 -10.47
CA LEU A 306 -31.21 16.82 -10.96
C LEU A 306 -31.31 15.45 -10.26
N ALA A 307 -30.82 14.43 -10.96
CA ALA A 307 -31.13 13.00 -10.82
C ALA A 307 -30.49 12.28 -9.60
N GLN A 308 -31.25 11.36 -9.00
CA GLN A 308 -30.84 10.40 -7.94
C GLN A 308 -29.85 9.33 -8.49
N THR A 309 -28.95 8.60 -7.79
CA THR A 309 -28.88 7.75 -6.55
C THR A 309 -27.41 7.22 -6.41
N PRO A 310 -26.97 6.47 -5.35
CA PRO A 310 -27.25 5.02 -5.14
C PRO A 310 -27.78 4.64 -3.76
N ALA A 311 -28.67 3.64 -3.71
CA ALA A 311 -28.74 2.73 -2.57
C ALA A 311 -28.36 1.33 -3.03
N SER A 312 -27.40 0.74 -2.34
CA SER A 312 -26.98 -0.65 -2.52
C SER A 312 -26.95 -1.45 -1.21
N TYR A 313 -27.40 -0.88 -0.09
CA TYR A 313 -27.14 -1.44 1.24
C TYR A 313 -28.37 -1.83 2.07
N GLY A 314 -29.59 -1.82 1.49
CA GLY A 314 -30.81 -2.25 2.23
C GLY A 314 -31.26 -1.33 3.39
N LEU A 315 -30.56 -0.22 3.64
CA LEU A 315 -30.89 0.79 4.65
C LEU A 315 -31.82 1.89 4.11
N SER A 316 -32.52 2.59 5.01
CA SER A 316 -33.38 3.72 4.67
C SER A 316 -32.55 4.87 4.08
N ASP A 317 -32.85 5.25 2.85
CA ASP A 317 -32.09 6.25 2.09
C ASP A 317 -32.57 7.69 2.43
N VAL A 318 -31.69 8.69 2.27
CA VAL A 318 -32.06 10.12 2.30
C VAL A 318 -33.19 10.48 1.33
N ARG A 319 -33.46 9.67 0.29
CA ARG A 319 -34.63 9.77 -0.61
C ARG A 319 -35.98 9.83 0.10
N ASN A 320 -36.10 9.17 1.25
CA ASN A 320 -37.35 9.14 2.02
C ASN A 320 -37.46 10.34 3.00
N GLN A 321 -36.46 11.23 3.03
CA GLN A 321 -36.45 12.35 3.97
C GLN A 321 -37.19 13.58 3.41
N PRO A 322 -37.91 14.33 4.26
CA PRO A 322 -38.62 15.55 3.84
C PRO A 322 -37.68 16.64 3.31
N ASN A 323 -38.14 17.45 2.35
CA ASN A 323 -37.41 18.64 1.93
C ASN A 323 -37.39 19.69 3.07
N GLY A 324 -36.26 20.37 3.25
CA GLY A 324 -36.14 21.45 4.23
C GLY A 324 -36.03 21.02 5.69
N ASP A 325 -35.82 19.73 5.96
CA ASP A 325 -35.73 19.15 7.32
C ASP A 325 -34.41 19.46 8.05
N ARG A 326 -33.46 20.14 7.39
CA ARG A 326 -32.14 20.52 7.92
C ARG A 326 -31.24 19.34 8.27
N LYS A 327 -31.55 18.15 7.78
CA LYS A 327 -30.83 16.89 8.05
C LYS A 327 -30.17 16.39 6.78
N ALA A 328 -28.93 16.77 6.51
CA ALA A 328 -28.24 16.40 5.27
C ALA A 328 -27.80 14.92 5.22
N GLY A 329 -27.88 14.19 6.33
CA GLY A 329 -27.58 12.77 6.44
C GLY A 329 -26.20 12.47 7.01
N VAL A 330 -25.78 11.21 6.88
CA VAL A 330 -24.49 10.72 7.38
C VAL A 330 -23.68 10.06 6.26
N VAL A 331 -22.42 10.46 6.11
CA VAL A 331 -21.43 9.75 5.28
C VAL A 331 -20.58 8.86 6.18
N TRP A 332 -20.72 7.54 6.03
CA TRP A 332 -19.95 6.57 6.78
C TRP A 332 -18.82 6.00 5.93
N HIS A 333 -17.63 6.55 6.14
CA HIS A 333 -16.43 6.19 5.39
C HIS A 333 -15.36 5.73 6.38
N THR A 334 -14.88 4.50 6.24
CA THR A 334 -13.96 3.88 7.19
C THR A 334 -12.73 4.73 7.50
N GLN A 335 -12.15 4.57 8.68
CA GLN A 335 -10.88 5.21 9.03
C GLN A 335 -9.77 4.74 8.07
N GLY A 336 -9.09 5.66 7.40
CA GLY A 336 -8.18 5.27 6.31
C GLY A 336 -8.55 5.84 4.96
N SER A 337 -9.85 5.92 4.69
CA SER A 337 -10.44 6.13 3.35
C SER A 337 -10.31 7.54 2.77
N GLY A 338 -9.78 8.51 3.53
CA GLY A 338 -9.66 9.90 3.09
C GLY A 338 -10.85 10.81 3.41
N LYS A 339 -11.62 10.53 4.47
CA LYS A 339 -12.75 11.38 4.95
C LYS A 339 -12.48 12.88 4.97
N SER A 340 -11.34 13.30 5.52
CA SER A 340 -10.99 14.72 5.64
C SER A 340 -10.92 15.39 4.25
N LEU A 341 -10.39 14.70 3.24
CA LEU A 341 -10.40 15.19 1.86
C LEU A 341 -11.82 15.22 1.28
N SER A 342 -12.66 14.22 1.58
CA SER A 342 -14.08 14.24 1.19
C SER A 342 -14.79 15.48 1.74
N MET A 343 -14.51 15.90 2.98
CA MET A 343 -15.05 17.13 3.56
C MET A 343 -14.56 18.38 2.82
N VAL A 344 -13.29 18.43 2.40
CA VAL A 344 -12.74 19.54 1.60
C VAL A 344 -13.45 19.62 0.24
N PHE A 345 -13.58 18.49 -0.47
CA PHE A 345 -14.27 18.43 -1.76
C PHE A 345 -15.74 18.85 -1.65
N TYR A 346 -16.44 18.34 -0.63
CA TYR A 346 -17.80 18.73 -0.30
C TYR A 346 -17.92 20.24 -0.04
N THR A 347 -17.03 20.78 0.80
CA THR A 347 -17.02 22.21 1.13
C THR A 347 -16.83 23.06 -0.12
N GLY A 348 -15.86 22.72 -0.97
CA GLY A 348 -15.57 23.43 -2.22
C GLY A 348 -16.74 23.46 -3.22
N LYS A 349 -17.62 22.44 -3.20
CA LYS A 349 -18.84 22.42 -4.01
C LYS A 349 -19.97 23.23 -3.35
N ILE A 350 -20.17 23.05 -2.05
CA ILE A 350 -21.23 23.71 -1.30
C ILE A 350 -21.06 25.23 -1.27
N VAL A 351 -19.82 25.75 -1.20
CA VAL A 351 -19.63 27.22 -1.23
C VAL A 351 -20.19 27.86 -2.50
N LEU A 352 -20.23 27.11 -3.61
CA LEU A 352 -20.83 27.55 -4.87
C LEU A 352 -22.32 27.28 -4.93
N ALA A 353 -22.74 26.11 -4.48
CA ALA A 353 -24.12 25.69 -4.59
C ALA A 353 -25.08 26.54 -3.73
N LEU A 354 -24.63 26.98 -2.53
CA LEU A 354 -25.45 27.74 -1.57
C LEU A 354 -25.10 29.23 -1.49
N ASN A 355 -24.55 29.82 -2.56
CA ASN A 355 -24.20 31.24 -2.65
C ASN A 355 -23.40 31.75 -1.42
N ASN A 356 -22.22 31.17 -1.18
CA ASN A 356 -21.32 31.59 -0.09
C ASN A 356 -21.89 31.38 1.34
N PRO A 357 -22.31 30.15 1.70
CA PRO A 357 -22.76 29.81 3.05
C PRO A 357 -21.63 29.94 4.08
N THR A 358 -22.01 29.93 5.37
CA THR A 358 -21.06 29.68 6.45
C THR A 358 -20.95 28.17 6.69
N ILE A 359 -19.73 27.65 6.67
CA ILE A 359 -19.41 26.25 6.92
C ILE A 359 -18.79 26.15 8.29
N LEU A 360 -19.42 25.40 9.19
CA LEU A 360 -18.94 25.18 10.55
C LEU A 360 -18.52 23.72 10.70
N VAL A 361 -17.23 23.47 10.79
CA VAL A 361 -16.66 22.14 11.02
C VAL A 361 -16.52 21.94 12.53
N ILE A 362 -17.18 20.89 13.05
CA ILE A 362 -17.23 20.55 14.47
C ILE A 362 -16.45 19.29 14.74
N THR A 363 -15.57 19.36 15.73
CA THR A 363 -14.80 18.23 16.25
C THR A 363 -15.00 18.06 17.76
N ASP A 364 -14.69 16.87 18.28
CA ASP A 364 -14.80 16.59 19.72
C ASP A 364 -13.54 17.01 20.51
N ARG A 365 -12.39 17.12 19.82
CA ARG A 365 -11.09 17.32 20.45
C ARG A 365 -10.23 18.28 19.66
N ASN A 366 -9.42 19.06 20.39
CA ASN A 366 -8.53 20.06 19.81
C ASN A 366 -7.47 19.46 18.86
N ASP A 367 -6.99 18.25 19.11
CA ASP A 367 -6.00 17.59 18.25
C ASP A 367 -6.59 17.15 16.90
N LEU A 368 -7.84 16.71 16.90
CA LEU A 368 -8.59 16.41 15.69
C LEU A 368 -8.94 17.69 14.92
N ASP A 369 -9.31 18.75 15.65
CA ASP A 369 -9.54 20.09 15.10
C ASP A 369 -8.31 20.63 14.37
N ASP A 370 -7.14 20.59 15.01
CA ASP A 370 -5.86 21.04 14.44
C ASP A 370 -5.57 20.32 13.10
N GLN A 371 -5.78 18.99 13.04
CA GLN A 371 -5.49 18.19 11.84
C GLN A 371 -6.46 18.42 10.69
N LEU A 372 -7.76 18.51 10.98
CA LEU A 372 -8.76 18.82 9.96
C LEU A 372 -8.55 20.24 9.45
N PHE A 373 -8.25 21.19 10.34
CA PHE A 373 -7.91 22.56 9.97
C PHE A 373 -6.69 22.59 9.04
N ASP A 374 -5.60 21.91 9.38
CA ASP A 374 -4.38 21.84 8.55
C ASP A 374 -4.69 21.28 7.14
N THR A 375 -5.57 20.27 7.05
CA THR A 375 -6.01 19.69 5.76
C THR A 375 -6.80 20.71 4.91
N PHE A 376 -7.67 21.50 5.54
CA PHE A 376 -8.43 22.55 4.85
C PHE A 376 -7.56 23.74 4.48
N ALA A 377 -6.66 24.17 5.37
CA ALA A 377 -5.75 25.28 5.15
C ALA A 377 -4.79 24.99 4.00
N SER A 378 -4.24 23.77 3.95
CA SER A 378 -3.40 23.30 2.85
C SER A 378 -4.16 23.13 1.53
N SER A 379 -5.49 23.05 1.57
CA SER A 379 -6.39 22.93 0.40
C SER A 379 -7.21 24.20 0.13
N SER A 380 -6.81 25.34 0.69
CA SER A 380 -7.56 26.61 0.65
C SER A 380 -7.96 27.07 -0.76
N GLN A 381 -7.14 26.75 -1.77
CA GLN A 381 -7.44 26.99 -3.19
C GLN A 381 -8.82 26.45 -3.63
N LEU A 382 -9.26 25.31 -3.08
CA LEU A 382 -10.55 24.72 -3.43
C LEU A 382 -11.71 25.41 -2.69
N LEU A 383 -11.44 25.95 -1.50
CA LEU A 383 -12.44 26.52 -0.60
C LEU A 383 -12.85 27.95 -0.96
N ARG A 384 -12.02 28.68 -1.72
CA ARG A 384 -12.19 30.11 -2.10
C ARG A 384 -12.23 31.10 -0.93
N GLN A 385 -12.09 30.59 0.29
CA GLN A 385 -12.06 31.33 1.53
C GLN A 385 -10.98 30.73 2.40
N GLU A 386 -10.31 31.57 3.20
CA GLU A 386 -9.38 31.07 4.20
C GLU A 386 -10.15 30.45 5.37
N PRO A 387 -9.88 29.19 5.73
CA PRO A 387 -10.45 28.59 6.92
C PRO A 387 -9.91 29.29 8.18
N LYS A 388 -10.76 29.41 9.21
CA LYS A 388 -10.41 30.01 10.50
C LYS A 388 -10.65 29.03 11.64
N GLN A 389 -9.64 28.85 12.48
CA GLN A 389 -9.75 28.06 13.70
C GLN A 389 -10.13 28.96 14.88
N VAL A 390 -11.13 28.54 15.65
CA VAL A 390 -11.63 29.29 16.80
C VAL A 390 -10.76 28.99 18.03
N GLU A 391 -10.18 30.02 18.64
CA GLU A 391 -9.38 29.95 19.86
C GLU A 391 -10.25 29.94 21.12
N ASP A 392 -11.24 30.84 21.18
CA ASP A 392 -12.09 31.02 22.36
C ASP A 392 -13.58 31.21 22.04
N ARG A 393 -14.40 31.29 23.10
CA ARG A 393 -15.86 31.43 22.98
C ARG A 393 -16.29 32.78 22.41
N GLN A 394 -15.51 33.84 22.61
CA GLN A 394 -15.85 35.18 22.13
C GLN A 394 -15.62 35.27 20.62
N GLN A 395 -14.49 34.76 20.14
CA GLN A 395 -14.17 34.67 18.72
C GLN A 395 -15.19 33.80 17.96
N LEU A 396 -15.70 32.72 18.57
CA LEU A 396 -16.78 31.91 18.00
C LEU A 396 -18.02 32.76 17.67
N LYS A 397 -18.42 33.63 18.60
CA LYS A 397 -19.58 34.50 18.44
C LYS A 397 -19.36 35.51 17.32
N GLU A 398 -18.17 36.10 17.27
CA GLU A 398 -17.79 37.08 16.23
C GLU A 398 -17.80 36.46 14.84
N LEU A 399 -17.27 35.25 14.69
CA LEU A 399 -17.21 34.57 13.39
C LEU A 399 -18.57 34.04 12.91
N LEU A 400 -19.51 33.76 13.83
CA LEU A 400 -20.86 33.29 13.48
C LEU A 400 -21.89 34.43 13.32
N LYS A 401 -21.66 35.60 13.93
CA LYS A 401 -22.49 36.80 13.78
C LYS A 401 -22.11 37.63 12.53
N VAL A 402 -22.00 36.97 11.38
CA VAL A 402 -21.67 37.59 10.08
C VAL A 402 -22.82 37.47 9.07
N ALA A 403 -22.85 38.35 8.07
CA ALA A 403 -23.90 38.38 7.05
C ALA A 403 -23.86 37.19 6.07
N SER A 404 -22.68 36.73 5.67
CA SER A 404 -22.48 35.54 4.82
C SER A 404 -21.03 35.04 4.88
N GLY A 405 -20.78 33.82 4.41
CA GLY A 405 -19.43 33.25 4.28
C GLY A 405 -18.78 32.80 5.59
N GLY A 406 -17.60 32.20 5.44
CA GLY A 406 -16.74 31.67 6.51
C GLY A 406 -16.63 30.15 6.47
N VAL A 407 -15.41 29.63 6.53
CA VAL A 407 -15.13 28.22 6.89
C VAL A 407 -14.51 28.24 8.28
N ILE A 408 -15.23 27.73 9.27
CA ILE A 408 -14.91 27.91 10.69
C ILE A 408 -14.71 26.53 11.34
N PHE A 409 -13.60 26.37 12.04
CA PHE A 409 -13.27 25.18 12.82
C PHE A 409 -13.43 25.46 14.31
N THR A 410 -14.16 24.61 15.01
CA THR A 410 -14.32 24.73 16.45
C THR A 410 -14.64 23.39 17.10
N THR A 411 -14.39 23.33 18.39
CA THR A 411 -14.77 22.19 19.20
C THR A 411 -16.14 22.42 19.84
N ILE A 412 -16.90 21.35 20.04
CA ILE A 412 -18.28 21.50 20.51
C ILE A 412 -18.38 22.12 21.92
N GLN A 413 -17.34 21.97 22.75
CA GLN A 413 -17.29 22.50 24.11
C GLN A 413 -17.32 24.04 24.14
N LYS A 414 -16.98 24.72 23.03
CA LYS A 414 -17.08 26.19 22.93
C LYS A 414 -18.53 26.70 22.88
N PHE A 415 -19.50 25.82 22.63
CA PHE A 415 -20.94 26.14 22.73
C PHE A 415 -21.49 25.99 24.14
N GLN A 416 -20.68 25.77 25.17
CA GLN A 416 -21.18 25.73 26.55
C GLN A 416 -21.44 27.16 27.07
N PRO A 417 -22.62 27.45 27.68
CA PRO A 417 -22.90 28.77 28.25
C PRO A 417 -21.98 29.05 29.46
N GLU A 418 -21.72 30.34 29.72
CA GLU A 418 -20.96 30.78 30.91
C GLU A 418 -21.83 30.72 32.18
N GLU A 419 -23.10 31.11 32.07
CA GLU A 419 -24.10 31.03 33.13
C GLU A 419 -25.42 30.47 32.59
N GLY A 420 -26.16 29.74 33.43
CA GLY A 420 -27.47 29.19 33.08
C GLY A 420 -27.43 27.94 32.17
N ASN A 421 -28.57 27.67 31.52
CA ASN A 421 -28.81 26.44 30.74
C ASN A 421 -29.40 26.70 29.35
N VAL A 422 -29.33 27.93 28.87
CA VAL A 422 -29.72 28.36 27.52
C VAL A 422 -28.53 29.07 26.90
N TYR A 423 -28.19 28.72 25.67
CA TYR A 423 -27.14 29.42 24.93
C TYR A 423 -27.79 30.49 24.04
N GLU A 424 -27.13 31.63 23.88
CA GLU A 424 -27.66 32.71 23.04
C GLU A 424 -27.74 32.29 21.56
N THR A 425 -28.78 32.71 20.85
CA THR A 425 -28.83 32.51 19.39
C THR A 425 -27.77 33.39 18.73
N LEU A 426 -26.81 32.75 18.05
CA LEU A 426 -25.72 33.45 17.35
C LEU A 426 -26.12 33.81 15.92
N SER A 427 -26.89 32.96 15.25
CA SER A 427 -27.40 33.24 13.91
C SER A 427 -28.68 32.48 13.63
N ASP A 428 -29.67 33.16 13.07
CA ASP A 428 -30.93 32.61 12.57
C ASP A 428 -30.86 32.29 11.06
N ARG A 429 -29.68 32.48 10.43
CA ARG A 429 -29.46 32.24 9.00
C ARG A 429 -29.71 30.78 8.61
N ARG A 430 -30.27 30.59 7.42
CA ARG A 430 -30.52 29.26 6.82
C ARG A 430 -29.36 28.75 5.96
N ASN A 431 -28.45 29.64 5.55
CA ASN A 431 -27.25 29.31 4.76
C ASN A 431 -26.04 29.04 5.67
N ILE A 432 -26.25 28.21 6.71
CA ILE A 432 -25.21 27.70 7.60
C ILE A 432 -25.25 26.17 7.50
N VAL A 433 -24.10 25.58 7.18
CA VAL A 433 -23.94 24.12 7.09
C VAL A 433 -22.94 23.69 8.15
N VAL A 434 -23.38 22.81 9.05
CA VAL A 434 -22.54 22.21 10.09
C VAL A 434 -22.07 20.85 9.61
N ILE A 435 -20.76 20.65 9.56
CA ILE A 435 -20.11 19.37 9.26
C ILE A 435 -19.58 18.83 10.59
N ALA A 436 -20.12 17.73 11.07
CA ALA A 436 -19.63 17.07 12.28
C ALA A 436 -18.71 15.91 11.92
N ASP A 437 -17.46 15.95 12.38
CA ASP A 437 -16.59 14.77 12.36
C ASP A 437 -16.86 13.87 13.56
N GLU A 438 -16.78 12.56 13.35
CA GLU A 438 -17.17 11.52 14.30
C GLU A 438 -18.57 11.75 14.89
N ALA A 439 -19.55 11.86 14.00
CA ALA A 439 -20.96 12.17 14.30
C ALA A 439 -21.62 11.31 15.41
N HIS A 440 -21.00 10.18 15.81
CA HIS A 440 -21.40 9.30 16.91
C HIS A 440 -20.85 9.69 18.30
N ARG A 441 -20.01 10.71 18.44
CA ARG A 441 -19.49 11.15 19.77
C ARG A 441 -19.98 12.52 20.16
N THR A 442 -20.02 13.40 19.18
CA THR A 442 -20.04 14.85 19.40
C THR A 442 -21.43 15.40 19.58
N GLN A 443 -22.53 14.68 19.30
CA GLN A 443 -23.86 15.31 19.19
C GLN A 443 -24.93 14.81 20.16
N TYR A 444 -24.52 14.23 21.30
CA TYR A 444 -25.46 13.79 22.33
C TYR A 444 -25.49 14.66 23.57
N GLY A 445 -26.63 14.56 24.26
CA GLY A 445 -26.90 15.26 25.51
C GLY A 445 -28.10 16.21 25.44
N PHE A 446 -29.13 15.88 24.67
CA PHE A 446 -30.44 16.53 24.82
C PHE A 446 -31.11 16.23 26.18
N LYS A 447 -30.62 15.21 26.90
CA LYS A 447 -31.10 14.88 28.26
C LYS A 447 -30.50 15.85 29.27
N ALA A 448 -31.38 16.48 30.05
CA ALA A 448 -31.02 17.29 31.21
C ALA A 448 -30.30 16.42 32.26
N LYS A 449 -29.19 16.92 32.79
CA LYS A 449 -28.51 16.37 33.97
C LYS A 449 -28.50 17.41 35.09
N THR A 450 -28.83 17.00 36.29
CA THR A 450 -28.69 17.83 37.48
C THR A 450 -27.26 17.69 37.99
N VAL A 451 -26.55 18.80 38.12
CA VAL A 451 -25.17 18.87 38.62
C VAL A 451 -25.14 19.78 39.83
N ASP A 452 -24.41 19.39 40.87
CA ASP A 452 -24.17 20.24 42.04
C ASP A 452 -23.49 21.54 41.61
N ASP A 453 -24.09 22.66 41.98
CA ASP A 453 -23.51 23.97 41.80
C ASP A 453 -22.57 24.25 42.97
N LYS A 454 -21.29 24.49 42.66
CA LYS A 454 -20.24 24.62 43.67
C LYS A 454 -19.67 26.03 43.66
N ASN A 455 -19.45 26.60 44.85
CA ASN A 455 -18.75 27.88 44.98
C ASN A 455 -17.24 27.72 44.66
N LYS A 456 -16.50 28.82 44.66
CA LYS A 456 -15.03 28.82 44.43
C LYS A 456 -14.24 28.02 45.48
N ALA A 457 -14.83 27.77 46.66
CA ALA A 457 -14.25 26.95 47.72
C ALA A 457 -14.58 25.45 47.58
N GLY A 458 -15.43 25.08 46.61
CA GLY A 458 -15.84 23.70 46.35
C GLY A 458 -17.10 23.26 47.09
N ASP A 459 -17.72 24.12 47.89
CA ASP A 459 -18.95 23.81 48.63
C ASP A 459 -20.15 23.81 47.68
N VAL A 460 -21.03 22.82 47.82
CA VAL A 460 -22.28 22.73 47.07
C VAL A 460 -23.24 23.82 47.58
N ILE A 461 -23.51 24.82 46.74
CA ILE A 461 -24.40 25.95 47.02
C ILE A 461 -25.79 25.77 46.38
N GLY A 462 -25.99 24.74 45.57
CA GLY A 462 -27.28 24.44 44.94
C GLY A 462 -27.17 23.30 43.91
N GLN A 463 -28.21 23.13 43.11
CA GLN A 463 -28.24 22.20 41.98
C GLN A 463 -28.61 22.95 40.71
N LYS A 464 -27.87 22.71 39.62
CA LYS A 464 -28.13 23.31 38.31
C LYS A 464 -28.41 22.24 37.26
N ILE A 465 -29.34 22.54 36.36
CA ILE A 465 -29.65 21.68 35.21
C ILE A 465 -28.71 22.05 34.07
N VAL A 466 -27.92 21.08 33.60
CA VAL A 466 -26.99 21.21 32.48
C VAL A 466 -27.42 20.26 31.37
N TYR A 467 -27.38 20.72 30.13
CA TYR A 467 -27.58 19.90 28.94
C TYR A 467 -26.21 19.56 28.32
N GLY A 468 -26.16 18.56 27.44
CA GLY A 468 -24.98 18.34 26.62
C GLY A 468 -24.85 19.35 25.50
N PHE A 469 -23.64 19.43 24.94
CA PHE A 469 -23.21 20.52 24.06
C PHE A 469 -24.01 20.63 22.75
N ALA A 470 -24.57 19.53 22.26
CA ALA A 470 -25.40 19.50 21.06
C ALA A 470 -26.65 20.39 21.17
N LYS A 471 -27.27 20.44 22.36
CA LYS A 471 -28.43 21.29 22.63
C LYS A 471 -28.06 22.76 22.48
N TYR A 472 -26.95 23.17 23.09
CA TYR A 472 -26.50 24.56 23.04
C TYR A 472 -26.10 25.02 21.64
N MET A 473 -25.46 24.14 20.85
CA MET A 473 -25.16 24.45 19.46
C MET A 473 -26.44 24.63 18.62
N ARG A 474 -27.50 23.86 18.90
CA ARG A 474 -28.80 24.00 18.24
C ARG A 474 -29.52 25.28 18.66
N ASP A 475 -29.41 25.69 19.93
CA ASP A 475 -29.89 27.00 20.40
C ASP A 475 -29.16 28.16 19.68
N ALA A 476 -27.85 27.98 19.46
CA ALA A 476 -27.00 28.97 18.79
C ALA A 476 -27.32 29.12 17.30
N LEU A 477 -27.63 28.00 16.62
CA LEU A 477 -27.79 27.91 15.17
C LEU A 477 -29.08 27.13 14.79
N PRO A 478 -30.28 27.65 15.14
CA PRO A 478 -31.54 26.90 15.03
C PRO A 478 -31.93 26.50 13.61
N ASN A 479 -31.44 27.23 12.59
CA ASN A 479 -31.78 27.04 11.19
C ASN A 479 -30.65 26.41 10.34
N ALA A 480 -29.56 25.98 10.98
CA ALA A 480 -28.44 25.37 10.28
C ALA A 480 -28.76 23.94 9.78
N THR A 481 -28.10 23.54 8.70
CA THR A 481 -28.22 22.19 8.11
C THR A 481 -27.05 21.31 8.58
N TYR A 482 -27.31 20.08 9.00
CA TYR A 482 -26.31 19.22 9.65
C TYR A 482 -25.95 18.01 8.78
N LEU A 483 -24.66 17.84 8.49
CA LEU A 483 -24.08 16.68 7.81
C LEU A 483 -23.09 15.99 8.76
N GLY A 484 -23.24 14.68 8.93
CA GLY A 484 -22.33 13.87 9.74
C GLY A 484 -21.33 13.12 8.89
N PHE A 485 -20.06 13.10 9.30
CA PHE A 485 -19.07 12.13 8.83
C PHE A 485 -18.68 11.22 9.99
N THR A 486 -18.51 9.93 9.71
CA THR A 486 -18.01 9.00 10.72
C THR A 486 -17.21 7.86 10.13
N GLY A 487 -16.27 7.31 10.90
CA GLY A 487 -15.57 6.08 10.54
C GLY A 487 -16.21 4.78 11.02
N THR A 488 -17.23 4.84 11.87
CA THR A 488 -17.84 3.66 12.51
C THR A 488 -19.36 3.67 12.30
N PRO A 489 -20.00 2.49 12.20
CA PRO A 489 -21.45 2.38 12.09
C PRO A 489 -22.16 2.90 13.35
N ILE A 490 -23.42 3.32 13.20
CA ILE A 490 -24.19 4.06 14.21
C ILE A 490 -25.05 3.14 15.11
N GLU A 491 -25.43 1.95 14.64
CA GLU A 491 -26.76 1.43 14.99
C GLU A 491 -26.90 0.56 16.26
N SER A 492 -25.84 0.12 16.94
CA SER A 492 -26.03 -0.85 18.04
C SER A 492 -26.28 -0.25 19.43
N THR A 493 -26.01 1.05 19.65
CA THR A 493 -26.23 1.70 20.96
C THR A 493 -26.87 3.08 20.88
N ASP A 494 -27.12 3.62 19.67
CA ASP A 494 -27.26 5.05 19.47
C ASP A 494 -28.52 5.46 18.69
N VAL A 495 -29.65 5.49 19.40
CA VAL A 495 -30.99 5.82 18.86
C VAL A 495 -31.08 7.28 18.32
N ASN A 496 -30.06 8.12 18.54
CA ASN A 496 -30.16 9.57 18.34
C ASN A 496 -29.48 10.11 17.06
N THR A 497 -28.56 9.41 16.40
CA THR A 497 -27.87 9.97 15.22
C THR A 497 -28.80 10.23 14.02
N PRO A 498 -29.72 9.31 13.64
CA PRO A 498 -30.68 9.58 12.58
C PRO A 498 -31.64 10.74 12.94
N ALA A 499 -31.88 10.96 14.24
CA ALA A 499 -32.68 12.09 14.69
C ALA A 499 -32.00 13.44 14.45
N VAL A 500 -30.66 13.50 14.53
CA VAL A 500 -29.87 14.74 14.42
C VAL A 500 -29.45 15.02 12.97
N PHE A 501 -28.93 14.01 12.29
CA PHE A 501 -28.32 14.14 10.97
C PHE A 501 -29.21 13.61 9.85
N GLY A 502 -30.09 12.66 10.14
CA GLY A 502 -30.86 11.96 9.14
C GLY A 502 -30.25 10.62 8.73
N ASN A 503 -30.76 10.07 7.64
CA ASN A 503 -30.34 8.77 7.08
C ASN A 503 -28.92 8.79 6.51
N TYR A 504 -28.36 7.60 6.24
CA TYR A 504 -27.09 7.46 5.53
C TYR A 504 -27.19 8.01 4.11
N VAL A 505 -26.20 8.83 3.73
CA VAL A 505 -25.98 9.35 2.37
C VAL A 505 -25.18 8.36 1.56
N ASP A 506 -24.11 7.83 2.15
CA ASP A 506 -23.17 6.91 1.50
C ASP A 506 -22.41 6.09 2.56
N ILE A 507 -22.07 4.85 2.21
CA ILE A 507 -21.35 3.90 3.07
C ILE A 507 -20.18 3.32 2.28
N TYR A 508 -18.99 3.43 2.88
CA TYR A 508 -17.73 2.85 2.42
C TYR A 508 -17.02 2.22 3.63
N ASP A 509 -17.24 0.92 3.80
CA ASP A 509 -16.84 0.18 4.99
C ASP A 509 -15.37 -0.31 4.94
N ILE A 510 -14.94 -1.06 5.95
CA ILE A 510 -13.57 -1.61 6.02
C ILE A 510 -13.35 -2.68 4.96
N ALA A 511 -14.34 -3.53 4.68
CA ALA A 511 -14.20 -4.64 3.75
C ALA A 511 -13.99 -4.12 2.33
N GLN A 512 -14.84 -3.20 1.89
CA GLN A 512 -14.72 -2.53 0.60
C GLN A 512 -13.42 -1.73 0.51
N ALA A 513 -13.02 -1.02 1.57
CA ALA A 513 -11.75 -0.28 1.57
C ALA A 513 -10.51 -1.17 1.45
N VAL A 514 -10.56 -2.39 1.98
CA VAL A 514 -9.50 -3.40 1.82
C VAL A 514 -9.53 -4.02 0.42
N GLU A 515 -10.71 -4.38 -0.10
CA GLU A 515 -10.86 -4.92 -1.47
C GLU A 515 -10.38 -3.92 -2.53
N ASP A 516 -10.66 -2.63 -2.32
CA ASP A 516 -10.23 -1.55 -3.21
C ASP A 516 -8.76 -1.14 -3.01
N GLY A 517 -8.07 -1.69 -2.02
CA GLY A 517 -6.68 -1.34 -1.69
C GLY A 517 -6.52 0.08 -1.14
N ALA A 518 -7.60 0.72 -0.66
CA ALA A 518 -7.54 2.01 0.03
C ALA A 518 -6.98 1.87 1.45
N THR A 519 -7.14 0.70 2.06
CA THR A 519 -6.55 0.28 3.35
C THR A 519 -5.96 -1.12 3.24
N VAL A 520 -5.02 -1.46 4.11
CA VAL A 520 -4.48 -2.84 4.21
C VAL A 520 -5.22 -3.64 5.28
N ARG A 521 -5.15 -4.97 5.19
CA ARG A 521 -5.74 -5.90 6.17
C ARG A 521 -5.17 -5.69 7.57
N ILE A 522 -5.96 -6.02 8.58
CA ILE A 522 -5.54 -6.01 9.99
C ILE A 522 -5.44 -7.47 10.44
N TYR A 523 -4.28 -7.84 10.96
CA TYR A 523 -4.00 -9.12 11.58
C TYR A 523 -4.04 -8.96 13.10
N TYR A 524 -4.55 -9.97 13.80
CA TYR A 524 -4.61 -9.99 15.25
C TYR A 524 -3.76 -11.15 15.77
N GLU A 525 -2.93 -10.85 16.76
CA GLU A 525 -2.10 -11.81 17.45
C GLU A 525 -2.29 -11.66 18.96
N SER A 526 -2.70 -12.75 19.60
CA SER A 526 -2.82 -12.81 21.05
C SER A 526 -1.49 -13.21 21.67
N ARG A 527 -0.97 -12.37 22.57
CA ARG A 527 0.23 -12.62 23.37
C ARG A 527 -0.09 -12.40 24.84
N LEU A 528 -1.07 -13.16 25.35
CA LEU A 528 -1.54 -13.02 26.72
C LEU A 528 -0.38 -13.15 27.71
N ALA A 529 -0.02 -12.04 28.36
CA ALA A 529 0.93 -12.05 29.44
C ALA A 529 0.24 -12.65 30.67
N LYS A 530 0.64 -13.87 31.08
CA LYS A 530 0.07 -14.54 32.26
C LYS A 530 0.11 -13.59 33.46
N VAL A 531 -1.07 -13.16 33.90
CA VAL A 531 -1.23 -12.37 35.11
C VAL A 531 -1.08 -13.33 36.29
N GLN A 532 0.14 -13.43 36.82
CA GLN A 532 0.34 -14.06 38.12
C GLN A 532 0.14 -13.00 39.20
N LEU A 533 -0.96 -13.11 39.95
CA LEU A 533 -1.18 -12.30 41.15
C LEU A 533 -0.13 -12.68 42.19
N SER A 534 0.68 -11.71 42.62
CA SER A 534 1.48 -11.84 43.84
C SER A 534 0.55 -11.99 45.05
N ASP A 535 1.05 -12.58 46.14
CA ASP A 535 0.24 -12.76 47.36
C ASP A 535 -0.16 -11.41 48.00
N GLU A 536 0.62 -10.35 47.76
CA GLU A 536 0.26 -8.95 48.08
C GLU A 536 -0.86 -8.42 47.17
N GLY A 537 -0.82 -8.72 45.87
CA GLY A 537 -1.88 -8.36 44.94
C GLY A 537 -3.21 -9.03 45.24
N LYS A 538 -3.20 -10.28 45.71
CA LYS A 538 -4.42 -10.98 46.19
C LYS A 538 -5.00 -10.33 47.45
N LYS A 539 -4.15 -9.87 48.37
CA LYS A 539 -4.58 -9.14 49.57
C LYS A 539 -5.19 -7.79 49.25
N LEU A 540 -4.53 -7.00 48.39
CA LEU A 540 -5.06 -5.71 47.93
C LEU A 540 -6.40 -5.87 47.19
N VAL A 541 -6.55 -6.92 46.38
CA VAL A 541 -7.82 -7.23 45.71
C VAL A 541 -8.92 -7.58 46.72
N ALA A 542 -8.62 -8.41 47.72
CA ALA A 542 -9.57 -8.76 48.77
C ALA A 542 -9.97 -7.56 49.66
N GLU A 543 -9.01 -6.72 50.05
CA GLU A 543 -9.26 -5.49 50.82
C GLU A 543 -10.12 -4.48 50.04
N LEU A 544 -9.90 -4.35 48.73
CA LEU A 544 -10.68 -3.46 47.87
C LEU A 544 -12.10 -4.01 47.61
N ASP A 545 -12.25 -5.32 47.47
CA ASP A 545 -13.55 -5.98 47.33
C ASP A 545 -14.39 -5.81 48.61
N GLU A 546 -13.77 -5.90 49.81
CA GLU A 546 -14.41 -5.59 51.09
C GLU A 546 -14.81 -4.10 51.23
N GLU A 547 -13.98 -3.15 50.73
CA GLU A 547 -14.36 -1.72 50.67
C GLU A 547 -15.50 -1.45 49.68
N LEU A 548 -15.58 -2.21 48.58
CA LEU A 548 -16.60 -2.04 47.53
C LEU A 548 -17.97 -2.64 47.88
N GLU A 549 -18.01 -3.59 48.82
CA GLU A 549 -19.23 -4.15 49.42
C GLU A 549 -19.90 -3.20 50.42
N GLN A 550 -19.27 -2.07 50.78
CA GLN A 550 -19.93 -1.04 51.59
C GLN A 550 -20.96 -0.26 50.76
N ASP A 551 -22.22 -0.25 51.23
CA ASP A 551 -23.43 0.28 50.54
C ASP A 551 -23.45 1.81 50.27
N GLU A 552 -22.36 2.54 50.51
CA GLU A 552 -22.32 4.02 50.44
C GLU A 552 -21.58 4.59 49.21
N LEU A 553 -21.05 3.77 48.30
CA LEU A 553 -20.29 4.26 47.14
C LEU A 553 -21.18 4.53 45.91
N THR A 554 -21.06 5.75 45.35
CA THR A 554 -21.68 6.11 44.06
C THR A 554 -21.11 5.27 42.90
N GLU A 555 -21.86 5.08 41.81
CA GLU A 555 -21.39 4.33 40.62
C GLU A 555 -20.03 4.84 40.10
N THR A 556 -19.80 6.15 40.17
CA THR A 556 -18.52 6.79 39.79
C THR A 556 -17.36 6.34 40.66
N GLN A 557 -17.58 6.16 41.97
CA GLN A 557 -16.55 5.71 42.91
C GLN A 557 -16.25 4.21 42.71
N LYS A 558 -17.28 3.39 42.51
CA LYS A 558 -17.14 1.95 42.20
C LYS A 558 -16.34 1.72 40.91
N ALA A 559 -16.64 2.49 39.85
CA ALA A 559 -15.89 2.43 38.60
C ALA A 559 -14.41 2.86 38.75
N LYS A 560 -14.14 3.88 39.57
CA LYS A 560 -12.77 4.36 39.83
C LYS A 560 -11.94 3.36 40.65
N ALA A 561 -12.55 2.70 41.63
CA ALA A 561 -11.89 1.65 42.41
C ALA A 561 -11.55 0.44 41.54
N LYS A 562 -12.52 -0.05 40.75
CA LYS A 562 -12.30 -1.13 39.77
C LYS A 562 -11.20 -0.80 38.76
N TRP A 563 -11.14 0.45 38.31
CA TRP A 563 -10.06 0.91 37.41
C TRP A 563 -8.67 0.87 38.06
N THR A 564 -8.58 1.28 39.33
CA THR A 564 -7.33 1.24 40.12
C THR A 564 -6.85 -0.20 40.36
N GLN A 565 -7.79 -1.12 40.65
CA GLN A 565 -7.51 -2.55 40.82
C GLN A 565 -6.91 -3.17 39.55
N ILE A 566 -7.52 -2.90 38.40
CA ILE A 566 -7.03 -3.37 37.10
C ILE A 566 -5.67 -2.74 36.78
N GLU A 567 -5.46 -1.46 37.09
CA GLU A 567 -4.17 -0.78 36.87
C GLU A 567 -3.03 -1.39 37.71
N ALA A 568 -3.29 -1.73 38.96
CA ALA A 568 -2.29 -2.37 39.83
C ALA A 568 -1.88 -3.75 39.31
N LEU A 569 -2.85 -4.52 38.80
CA LEU A 569 -2.64 -5.87 38.27
C LEU A 569 -1.87 -5.85 36.95
N ILE A 570 -2.28 -4.99 36.01
CA ILE A 570 -1.63 -4.83 34.70
C ILE A 570 -0.23 -4.23 34.85
N GLY A 571 -0.07 -3.27 35.77
CA GLY A 571 1.17 -2.56 36.03
C GLY A 571 2.07 -3.22 37.07
N SER A 572 1.96 -4.53 37.28
CA SER A 572 2.85 -5.28 38.18
C SER A 572 4.26 -5.40 37.55
N GLU A 573 5.31 -5.22 38.38
CA GLU A 573 6.69 -5.10 37.89
C GLU A 573 7.14 -6.30 37.06
N ASN A 574 6.81 -7.53 37.51
CA ASN A 574 7.15 -8.75 36.78
C ASN A 574 6.45 -8.83 35.43
N ARG A 575 5.18 -8.42 35.34
CA ARG A 575 4.43 -8.41 34.08
C ARG A 575 5.01 -7.38 33.11
N ILE A 576 5.30 -6.16 33.57
CA ILE A 576 5.90 -5.11 32.74
C ILE A 576 7.23 -5.57 32.16
N LYS A 577 8.08 -6.24 32.96
CA LYS A 577 9.36 -6.80 32.46
C LYS A 577 9.15 -7.85 31.36
N ASN A 578 8.21 -8.77 31.55
CA ASN A 578 7.91 -9.81 30.56
C ASN A 578 7.34 -9.19 29.26
N VAL A 579 6.42 -8.23 29.38
CA VAL A 579 5.86 -7.50 28.23
C VAL A 579 6.94 -6.71 27.52
N ALA A 580 7.85 -6.04 28.23
CA ALA A 580 8.97 -5.32 27.63
C ALA A 580 9.90 -6.25 26.83
N GLN A 581 10.24 -7.42 27.39
CA GLN A 581 11.07 -8.41 26.71
C GLN A 581 10.41 -8.92 25.42
N ASP A 582 9.12 -9.26 25.48
CA ASP A 582 8.37 -9.72 24.32
C ASP A 582 8.25 -8.63 23.25
N ILE A 583 7.89 -7.40 23.62
CA ILE A 583 7.79 -6.28 22.68
C ILE A 583 9.11 -6.06 21.94
N VAL A 584 10.25 -6.04 22.67
CA VAL A 584 11.57 -5.83 22.07
C VAL A 584 11.90 -6.95 21.10
N ALA A 585 11.80 -8.21 21.53
CA ALA A 585 12.13 -9.36 20.70
C ALA A 585 11.24 -9.43 19.45
N HIS A 586 9.93 -9.28 19.63
CA HIS A 586 8.97 -9.30 18.53
C HIS A 586 9.19 -8.14 17.56
N PHE A 587 9.45 -6.92 18.06
CA PHE A 587 9.67 -5.77 17.20
C PHE A 587 10.95 -5.93 16.35
N GLU A 588 12.05 -6.38 16.95
CA GLU A 588 13.31 -6.61 16.23
C GLU A 588 13.17 -7.65 15.13
N GLN A 589 12.56 -8.80 15.43
CA GLN A 589 12.29 -9.84 14.43
C GLN A 589 11.46 -9.29 13.26
N ARG A 590 10.49 -8.43 13.55
CA ARG A 590 9.68 -7.80 12.50
C ARG A 590 10.46 -6.80 11.64
N GLN A 591 11.43 -6.09 12.22
CA GLN A 591 12.28 -5.15 11.47
C GLN A 591 13.20 -5.86 10.47
N GLU A 592 13.56 -7.13 10.71
CA GLU A 592 14.36 -7.92 9.75
C GLU A 592 13.60 -8.19 8.44
N VAL A 593 12.27 -8.31 8.53
CA VAL A 593 11.40 -8.61 7.38
C VAL A 593 10.82 -7.33 6.78
N PHE A 594 10.34 -6.40 7.62
CA PHE A 594 9.67 -5.17 7.19
C PHE A 594 10.17 -3.96 7.98
N ASP A 595 10.85 -3.03 7.31
CA ASP A 595 11.13 -1.72 7.91
C ASP A 595 9.83 -0.94 8.13
N GLY A 596 9.65 -0.45 9.35
CA GLY A 596 8.50 0.36 9.71
C GLY A 596 8.47 0.68 11.19
N LYS A 597 7.33 1.15 11.67
CA LYS A 597 7.21 1.71 13.02
C LYS A 597 6.14 1.04 13.85
N GLY A 598 6.26 1.11 15.17
CA GLY A 598 5.29 0.54 16.11
C GLY A 598 4.77 1.56 17.12
N MET A 599 3.56 1.31 17.63
CA MET A 599 2.95 2.07 18.72
C MET A 599 2.54 1.13 19.85
N ILE A 600 2.78 1.53 21.09
CA ILE A 600 2.43 0.79 22.29
C ILE A 600 1.36 1.58 23.06
N VAL A 601 0.20 0.97 23.27
CA VAL A 601 -0.94 1.55 23.98
C VAL A 601 -0.96 1.01 25.40
N SER A 602 -0.53 1.84 26.34
CA SER A 602 -0.48 1.50 27.76
C SER A 602 -1.75 1.94 28.48
N MET A 603 -2.18 1.17 29.49
CA MET A 603 -3.37 1.47 30.29
C MET A 603 -3.28 2.82 31.04
N SER A 604 -2.10 3.16 31.57
CA SER A 604 -1.91 4.35 32.40
C SER A 604 -0.60 5.07 32.11
N ARG A 605 -0.51 6.33 32.52
CA ARG A 605 0.72 7.15 32.38
C ARG A 605 1.87 6.55 33.18
N ARG A 606 1.58 5.97 34.35
CA ARG A 606 2.55 5.29 35.21
C ARG A 606 3.13 4.07 34.50
N ILE A 607 2.26 3.18 34.00
CA ILE A 607 2.68 1.96 33.30
C ILE A 607 3.46 2.32 32.03
N ALA A 608 3.09 3.38 31.31
CA ALA A 608 3.82 3.84 30.13
C ALA A 608 5.28 4.23 30.45
N ALA A 609 5.51 4.93 31.56
CA ALA A 609 6.86 5.29 32.01
C ALA A 609 7.64 4.07 32.52
N GLU A 610 7.02 3.20 33.30
CA GLU A 610 7.65 1.98 33.81
C GLU A 610 8.03 1.01 32.67
N LEU A 611 7.17 0.89 31.65
CA LEU A 611 7.43 0.10 30.46
C LEU A 611 8.58 0.68 29.64
N TYR A 612 8.65 2.01 29.51
CA TYR A 612 9.80 2.67 28.88
C TYR A 612 11.10 2.33 29.63
N ASP A 613 11.11 2.48 30.96
CA ASP A 613 12.27 2.16 31.79
C ASP A 613 12.67 0.68 31.68
N ALA A 614 11.71 -0.23 31.54
CA ALA A 614 11.97 -1.66 31.30
C ALA A 614 12.59 -1.91 29.92
N ILE A 615 12.07 -1.27 28.86
CA ILE A 615 12.59 -1.42 27.49
C ILE A 615 14.02 -0.87 27.37
N ILE A 616 14.29 0.33 27.89
CA ILE A 616 15.64 0.92 27.79
C ILE A 616 16.69 0.18 28.64
N LYS A 617 16.29 -0.59 29.65
CA LYS A 617 17.20 -1.50 30.37
C LYS A 617 17.62 -2.68 29.50
N LEU A 618 16.75 -3.14 28.59
CA LEU A 618 17.04 -4.21 27.64
C LEU A 618 17.83 -3.70 26.42
N LYS A 619 17.50 -2.48 25.95
CA LYS A 619 18.11 -1.81 24.80
C LYS A 619 18.54 -0.38 25.16
N PRO A 620 19.67 -0.19 25.87
CA PRO A 620 20.15 1.14 26.28
C PRO A 620 20.38 2.10 25.10
N GLU A 621 20.75 1.56 23.94
CA GLU A 621 21.00 2.30 22.71
C GLU A 621 19.74 2.91 22.08
N TRP A 622 18.54 2.45 22.44
CA TRP A 622 17.29 3.04 21.95
C TRP A 622 16.94 4.36 22.66
N HIS A 623 17.58 4.62 23.81
CA HIS A 623 17.31 5.79 24.63
C HIS A 623 18.07 7.05 24.16
N SER A 624 17.40 8.19 24.25
CA SER A 624 18.06 9.50 24.26
C SER A 624 17.27 10.50 25.12
N ASN A 625 17.97 11.37 25.84
CA ASN A 625 17.36 12.49 26.56
C ASN A 625 16.98 13.65 25.63
N GLU A 626 17.61 13.74 24.45
CA GLU A 626 17.27 14.79 23.47
C GLU A 626 15.90 14.49 22.83
N PRO A 627 14.98 15.46 22.75
CA PRO A 627 13.66 15.24 22.12
C PRO A 627 13.73 14.85 20.64
N HIS A 628 14.77 15.29 19.95
CA HIS A 628 15.00 15.08 18.51
C HIS A 628 15.74 13.79 18.19
N LYS A 629 16.16 13.03 19.21
CA LYS A 629 16.87 11.77 19.06
C LYS A 629 16.21 10.60 19.80
N GLY A 630 16.72 9.38 19.66
CA GLY A 630 16.27 8.13 20.27
C GLY A 630 15.26 7.37 19.41
N VAL A 631 15.32 6.04 19.54
CA VAL A 631 14.49 5.07 18.81
C VAL A 631 13.11 4.90 19.45
N ILE A 632 13.01 5.15 20.75
CA ILE A 632 11.76 5.05 21.53
C ILE A 632 11.47 6.33 22.33
N LYS A 633 10.19 6.74 22.38
CA LYS A 633 9.71 7.88 23.20
C LYS A 633 8.35 7.60 23.84
N VAL A 634 8.08 8.27 24.97
CA VAL A 634 6.76 8.31 25.61
C VAL A 634 6.09 9.63 25.28
N VAL A 635 4.83 9.59 24.82
CA VAL A 635 4.04 10.79 24.51
C VAL A 635 2.93 10.93 25.54
N MET A 636 3.15 11.81 26.53
CA MET A 636 2.16 12.12 27.55
C MET A 636 2.31 13.52 28.13
N THR A 637 1.31 13.92 28.92
CA THR A 637 1.33 15.11 29.78
C THR A 637 1.45 14.68 31.25
N ALA A 638 2.29 15.39 31.99
CA ALA A 638 2.40 15.29 33.45
C ALA A 638 2.20 16.65 34.11
N ALA A 639 1.59 16.67 35.30
CA ALA A 639 1.50 17.81 36.20
C ALA A 639 2.62 17.77 37.25
N SER A 640 2.91 18.90 37.89
CA SER A 640 3.95 18.96 38.94
C SER A 640 3.70 17.98 40.10
N ALA A 641 2.43 17.65 40.37
CA ALA A 641 2.03 16.68 41.39
C ALA A 641 2.25 15.21 41.01
N ASP A 642 2.52 14.90 39.73
CA ASP A 642 2.69 13.52 39.23
C ASP A 642 4.08 12.92 39.56
N GLY A 643 4.99 13.70 40.14
CA GLY A 643 6.31 13.24 40.58
C GLY A 643 7.37 13.13 39.46
N PRO A 644 8.64 12.85 39.83
CA PRO A 644 9.78 12.97 38.93
C PRO A 644 9.81 11.95 37.79
N MET A 645 9.27 10.74 37.99
CA MET A 645 9.24 9.69 36.94
C MET A 645 8.38 10.13 35.75
N LEU A 646 7.16 10.60 36.02
CA LEU A 646 6.23 11.06 34.98
C LEU A 646 6.66 12.40 34.37
N ALA A 647 7.24 13.28 35.18
CA ALA A 647 7.70 14.60 34.72
C ALA A 647 8.77 14.51 33.63
N LYS A 648 9.66 13.50 33.66
CA LYS A 648 10.70 13.28 32.62
C LYS A 648 10.13 13.08 31.22
N HIS A 649 8.91 12.59 31.11
CA HIS A 649 8.25 12.29 29.85
C HIS A 649 7.15 13.31 29.51
N HIS A 650 7.05 14.40 30.27
CA HIS A 650 6.13 15.49 29.93
C HIS A 650 6.49 16.06 28.56
N THR A 651 5.51 16.11 27.66
CA THR A 651 5.64 16.74 26.36
C THR A 651 4.81 18.02 26.29
N THR A 652 5.36 19.08 25.70
CA THR A 652 4.61 20.29 25.35
C THR A 652 3.90 20.14 24.00
N LYS A 653 2.98 21.07 23.62
CA LYS A 653 2.30 21.03 22.31
C LYS A 653 3.31 21.02 21.15
N LEU A 654 4.36 21.84 21.25
CA LEU A 654 5.41 21.93 20.23
C LEU A 654 6.26 20.66 20.15
N GLN A 655 6.63 20.07 21.29
CA GLN A 655 7.36 18.79 21.32
C GLN A 655 6.53 17.63 20.77
N ARG A 656 5.22 17.58 21.05
CA ARG A 656 4.33 16.57 20.48
C ARG A 656 4.24 16.68 18.96
N LYS A 657 4.17 17.91 18.42
CA LYS A 657 4.20 18.13 16.96
C LYS A 657 5.51 17.63 16.36
N ALA A 658 6.65 17.94 16.98
CA ALA A 658 7.96 17.46 16.52
C ALA A 658 8.06 15.92 16.56
N LEU A 659 7.62 15.27 17.64
CA LEU A 659 7.59 13.81 17.74
C LEU A 659 6.66 13.16 16.72
N ALA A 660 5.51 13.80 16.43
CA ALA A 660 4.59 13.33 15.40
C ALA A 660 5.24 13.36 14.01
N GLU A 661 5.97 14.43 13.66
CA GLU A 661 6.68 14.52 12.38
C GLU A 661 7.80 13.49 12.27
N ARG A 662 8.59 13.30 13.33
CA ARG A 662 9.59 12.22 13.40
C ARG A 662 8.94 10.85 13.20
N MET A 663 7.80 10.61 13.84
CA MET A 663 7.10 9.34 13.73
C MET A 663 6.47 9.13 12.35
N LYS A 664 6.10 10.19 11.62
CA LYS A 664 5.62 10.09 10.23
C LYS A 664 6.75 9.83 9.24
N ASP A 665 7.95 10.33 9.51
CA ASP A 665 9.10 10.21 8.62
C ASP A 665 9.70 8.79 8.68
N PRO A 666 9.59 7.95 7.64
CA PRO A 666 10.06 6.57 7.69
C PRO A 666 11.57 6.45 7.89
N ASP A 667 12.34 7.47 7.49
CA ASP A 667 13.79 7.48 7.54
C ASP A 667 14.34 8.04 8.88
N ASP A 668 13.46 8.56 9.77
CA ASP A 668 13.85 8.96 11.13
C ASP A 668 14.14 7.76 12.02
N GLU A 669 15.10 7.92 12.93
CA GLU A 669 15.49 6.89 13.90
C GLU A 669 14.39 6.52 14.90
N LEU A 670 13.39 7.37 15.13
CA LEU A 670 12.24 7.08 15.99
C LEU A 670 11.38 5.98 15.36
N LYS A 671 11.40 4.78 15.95
CA LYS A 671 10.67 3.61 15.44
C LYS A 671 9.55 3.14 16.38
N LEU A 672 9.62 3.46 17.68
CA LEU A 672 8.61 3.07 18.69
C LEU A 672 8.11 4.26 19.52
N VAL A 673 6.82 4.28 19.82
CA VAL A 673 6.23 5.26 20.74
C VAL A 673 5.27 4.60 21.72
N ILE A 674 5.31 5.05 22.98
CA ILE A 674 4.38 4.63 24.03
C ILE A 674 3.38 5.75 24.29
N VAL A 675 2.10 5.41 24.20
CA VAL A 675 0.96 6.33 24.39
C VAL A 675 -0.06 5.72 25.34
N ARG A 676 -0.93 6.55 25.92
CA ARG A 676 -2.11 6.10 26.68
C ARG A 676 -3.41 6.33 25.92
N ASP A 677 -3.69 7.60 25.61
CA ASP A 677 -4.88 8.05 24.89
C ASP A 677 -4.53 8.95 23.69
N MET A 678 -3.32 9.51 23.68
CA MET A 678 -2.83 10.35 22.60
C MET A 678 -2.55 9.51 21.36
N TRP A 679 -2.76 10.10 20.18
CA TRP A 679 -2.48 9.49 18.86
C TRP A 679 -3.30 8.23 18.52
N LEU A 680 -4.23 7.81 19.38
CA LEU A 680 -5.24 6.79 19.02
C LEU A 680 -6.28 7.35 18.05
N THR A 681 -6.41 8.67 18.01
CA THR A 681 -7.30 9.41 17.12
C THR A 681 -6.51 10.41 16.28
N GLY A 682 -6.88 10.55 15.01
CA GLY A 682 -6.33 11.55 14.09
C GLY A 682 -4.89 11.32 13.61
N PHE A 683 -3.99 10.79 14.43
CA PHE A 683 -2.58 10.59 14.06
C PHE A 683 -2.40 9.59 12.90
N ASP A 684 -1.82 10.03 11.78
CA ASP A 684 -1.61 9.23 10.58
C ASP A 684 -0.12 9.04 10.30
N ALA A 685 0.35 7.78 10.33
CA ALA A 685 1.72 7.41 9.99
C ALA A 685 1.69 6.13 9.12
N PRO A 686 1.76 6.25 7.78
CA PRO A 686 1.60 5.10 6.88
C PRO A 686 2.57 3.93 7.15
N SER A 687 3.79 4.24 7.59
CA SER A 687 4.83 3.27 7.96
C SER A 687 4.57 2.53 9.28
N MET A 688 3.54 2.92 10.04
CA MET A 688 3.16 2.26 11.28
C MET A 688 2.55 0.89 10.99
N HIS A 689 3.25 -0.16 11.39
CA HIS A 689 2.95 -1.51 10.97
C HIS A 689 2.47 -2.42 12.12
N THR A 690 2.75 -2.05 13.38
CA THR A 690 2.35 -2.81 14.58
C THR A 690 1.77 -1.91 15.66
N LEU A 691 0.68 -2.36 16.27
CA LEU A 691 0.07 -1.75 17.44
C LEU A 691 0.06 -2.78 18.59
N TYR A 692 0.85 -2.51 19.63
CA TYR A 692 0.88 -3.30 20.85
C TYR A 692 -0.17 -2.73 21.82
N ILE A 693 -1.13 -3.54 22.24
CA ILE A 693 -2.21 -3.13 23.13
C ILE A 693 -2.01 -3.77 24.51
N ASP A 694 -1.72 -2.92 25.49
CA ASP A 694 -1.67 -3.23 26.91
C ASP A 694 -2.67 -2.35 27.69
N LYS A 695 -3.89 -2.26 27.14
CA LYS A 695 -5.00 -1.47 27.69
C LYS A 695 -6.34 -2.13 27.38
N PRO A 696 -7.28 -2.23 28.35
CA PRO A 696 -8.64 -2.64 28.05
C PRO A 696 -9.32 -1.64 27.11
N MET A 697 -9.77 -2.10 25.94
CA MET A 697 -10.38 -1.26 24.91
C MET A 697 -11.60 -1.95 24.30
N LYS A 698 -12.68 -1.17 24.06
CA LYS A 698 -13.96 -1.67 23.54
C LYS A 698 -14.56 -0.68 22.53
N GLY A 699 -15.45 -1.19 21.68
CA GLY A 699 -16.27 -0.41 20.75
C GLY A 699 -15.47 0.57 19.87
N HIS A 700 -15.96 1.81 19.76
CA HIS A 700 -15.37 2.82 18.86
C HIS A 700 -13.90 3.18 19.19
N ASN A 701 -13.47 3.06 20.45
CA ASN A 701 -12.10 3.43 20.83
C ASN A 701 -11.11 2.38 20.32
N LEU A 702 -11.52 1.11 20.35
CA LEU A 702 -10.78 0.01 19.76
C LEU A 702 -10.65 0.19 18.24
N MET A 703 -11.76 0.49 17.55
CA MET A 703 -11.76 0.69 16.10
C MET A 703 -10.83 1.83 15.64
N GLN A 704 -10.80 2.94 16.37
CA GLN A 704 -9.91 4.06 16.02
C GLN A 704 -8.44 3.75 16.22
N ALA A 705 -8.12 2.99 17.26
CA ALA A 705 -6.76 2.56 17.57
C ALA A 705 -6.25 1.57 16.50
N ILE A 706 -7.00 0.53 16.17
CA ILE A 706 -6.57 -0.45 15.16
C ILE A 706 -6.43 0.17 13.76
N ALA A 707 -7.21 1.21 13.45
CA ALA A 707 -7.08 1.96 12.20
C ALA A 707 -5.78 2.80 12.10
N ARG A 708 -4.91 2.82 13.13
CA ARG A 708 -3.58 3.43 13.01
C ARG A 708 -2.62 2.59 12.16
N VAL A 709 -2.83 1.28 12.10
CA VAL A 709 -1.96 0.34 11.36
C VAL A 709 -2.53 -0.11 10.00
N ASN A 710 -3.72 0.32 9.61
CA ASN A 710 -4.36 -0.12 8.34
C ASN A 710 -4.01 0.74 7.11
N ARG A 711 -3.02 1.62 7.21
CA ARG A 711 -2.61 2.53 6.13
C ARG A 711 -1.71 1.82 5.12
N VAL A 712 -1.99 2.06 3.84
CA VAL A 712 -1.20 1.57 2.70
C VAL A 712 0.17 2.25 2.68
N TYR A 713 1.24 1.46 2.65
CA TYR A 713 2.61 1.93 2.62
C TYR A 713 3.55 0.90 2.01
N LYS A 714 4.25 1.25 0.92
CA LYS A 714 5.18 0.36 0.19
C LYS A 714 4.57 -1.06 0.03
N ASP A 715 5.33 -2.09 0.39
CA ASP A 715 4.97 -3.50 0.30
C ASP A 715 4.42 -4.04 1.64
N LYS A 716 3.87 -3.17 2.49
CA LYS A 716 3.31 -3.56 3.79
C LYS A 716 2.11 -4.51 3.59
N PRO A 717 2.18 -5.77 4.09
CA PRO A 717 1.12 -6.76 3.85
C PRO A 717 -0.15 -6.48 4.67
N GLY A 718 -0.01 -5.78 5.79
CA GLY A 718 -1.09 -5.46 6.72
C GLY A 718 -0.61 -4.76 7.97
N GLY A 719 -1.56 -4.28 8.75
CA GLY A 719 -1.33 -3.84 10.12
C GLY A 719 -1.43 -5.02 11.08
N LEU A 720 -0.57 -5.09 12.09
CA LEU A 720 -0.60 -6.13 13.11
C LEU A 720 -1.04 -5.54 14.46
N ILE A 721 -2.00 -6.18 15.10
CA ILE A 721 -2.45 -5.88 16.47
C ILE A 721 -1.92 -6.98 17.38
N VAL A 722 -1.06 -6.62 18.32
CA VAL A 722 -0.52 -7.53 19.33
C VAL A 722 -1.19 -7.23 20.66
N ASP A 723 -1.86 -8.22 21.25
CA ASP A 723 -2.69 -8.03 22.44
C ASP A 723 -2.16 -8.78 23.66
N TYR A 724 -1.90 -8.02 24.74
CA TYR A 724 -1.37 -8.55 26.01
C TYR A 724 -2.44 -8.76 27.09
N LEU A 725 -3.72 -8.44 26.82
CA LEU A 725 -4.81 -8.46 27.81
C LEU A 725 -6.01 -9.33 27.43
N GLY A 726 -6.23 -9.61 26.15
CA GLY A 726 -7.35 -10.44 25.69
C GLY A 726 -8.57 -9.63 25.26
N ILE A 727 -8.38 -8.70 24.33
CA ILE A 727 -9.44 -7.92 23.66
C ILE A 727 -10.06 -8.64 22.46
N ALA A 728 -9.75 -9.93 22.22
CA ALA A 728 -10.22 -10.67 21.05
C ALA A 728 -11.75 -10.64 20.88
N SER A 729 -12.49 -10.86 21.98
CA SER A 729 -13.95 -10.80 21.95
C SER A 729 -14.47 -9.39 21.64
N ASP A 730 -13.88 -8.37 22.24
CA ASP A 730 -14.22 -6.96 22.00
C ASP A 730 -13.87 -6.53 20.56
N LEU A 731 -12.80 -7.09 19.98
CA LEU A 731 -12.40 -6.88 18.60
C LEU A 731 -13.36 -7.58 17.63
N LYS A 732 -13.72 -8.84 17.90
CA LYS A 732 -14.70 -9.59 17.11
C LYS A 732 -16.05 -8.89 17.12
N GLU A 733 -16.51 -8.44 18.29
CA GLU A 733 -17.74 -7.66 18.43
C GLU A 733 -17.63 -6.36 17.61
N ALA A 734 -16.55 -5.59 17.76
CA ALA A 734 -16.35 -4.34 17.02
C ALA A 734 -16.27 -4.51 15.50
N LEU A 735 -15.71 -5.63 15.01
CA LEU A 735 -15.61 -5.96 13.59
C LEU A 735 -16.91 -6.54 13.02
N SER A 736 -17.66 -7.33 13.79
CA SER A 736 -18.95 -7.93 13.37
C SER A 736 -19.97 -6.86 12.97
N PHE A 737 -19.95 -5.69 13.61
CA PHE A 737 -20.81 -4.56 13.24
C PHE A 737 -20.58 -4.01 11.82
N TYR A 738 -19.39 -4.23 11.21
CA TYR A 738 -19.13 -3.83 9.83
C TYR A 738 -19.75 -4.80 8.81
N SER A 739 -19.93 -6.05 9.22
CA SER A 739 -20.58 -7.09 8.45
C SER A 739 -22.09 -6.90 8.43
N ASP A 740 -22.66 -6.70 9.62
CA ASP A 740 -24.10 -6.78 9.82
C ASP A 740 -24.82 -5.50 9.32
N ALA A 741 -24.09 -4.39 9.18
CA ALA A 741 -24.61 -3.09 8.72
C ALA A 741 -24.64 -2.93 7.18
N GLY A 742 -24.60 -4.03 6.42
CA GLY A 742 -24.77 -4.04 4.96
C GLY A 742 -23.48 -4.24 4.15
N GLY A 743 -22.39 -4.71 4.75
CA GLY A 743 -21.22 -5.16 4.01
C GLY A 743 -21.61 -6.34 3.10
N LYS A 744 -21.10 -6.37 1.85
CA LYS A 744 -21.28 -7.53 0.98
C LYS A 744 -20.59 -8.75 1.60
N GLY A 745 -21.36 -9.55 2.32
CA GLY A 745 -20.94 -10.83 2.86
C GLY A 745 -21.41 -11.01 4.29
N ASN A 746 -22.33 -11.96 4.48
CA ASN A 746 -22.61 -12.51 5.79
C ASN A 746 -21.35 -13.29 6.23
N PRO A 747 -20.56 -12.85 7.22
CA PRO A 747 -19.34 -13.53 7.65
C PRO A 747 -19.65 -14.87 8.27
N ALA A 748 -20.85 -15.06 8.81
CA ALA A 748 -21.29 -16.37 9.25
C ALA A 748 -21.36 -17.34 8.06
N GLU A 749 -21.93 -16.93 6.92
CA GLU A 749 -21.96 -17.75 5.71
C GLU A 749 -20.57 -17.90 5.07
N THR A 750 -19.74 -16.86 5.11
CA THR A 750 -18.37 -16.89 4.54
C THR A 750 -17.44 -17.76 5.40
N GLN A 751 -17.61 -17.74 6.72
CA GLN A 751 -16.88 -18.58 7.66
C GLN A 751 -17.35 -20.04 7.59
N GLU A 752 -18.65 -20.31 7.49
CA GLU A 752 -19.15 -21.67 7.27
C GLU A 752 -18.70 -22.24 5.92
N GLN A 753 -18.71 -21.44 4.85
CA GLN A 753 -18.15 -21.84 3.55
C GLN A 753 -16.64 -22.08 3.62
N ALA A 754 -15.90 -21.24 4.37
CA ALA A 754 -14.48 -21.44 4.59
C ALA A 754 -14.18 -22.70 5.42
N VAL A 755 -15.01 -23.01 6.43
CA VAL A 755 -14.92 -24.25 7.21
C VAL A 755 -15.23 -25.46 6.32
N ALA A 756 -16.26 -25.40 5.47
CA ALA A 756 -16.59 -26.47 4.54
C ALA A 756 -15.44 -26.73 3.54
N LEU A 757 -14.88 -25.67 2.96
CA LEU A 757 -13.72 -25.77 2.06
C LEU A 757 -12.48 -26.27 2.81
N MET A 758 -12.25 -25.82 4.05
CA MET A 758 -11.14 -26.29 4.88
C MET A 758 -11.26 -27.79 5.16
N LEU A 759 -12.45 -28.28 5.54
CA LEU A 759 -12.69 -29.70 5.79
C LEU A 759 -12.53 -30.55 4.53
N GLU A 760 -13.03 -30.08 3.38
CA GLU A 760 -12.81 -30.73 2.08
C GLU A 760 -11.32 -30.86 1.77
N LYS A 761 -10.56 -29.77 1.95
CA LYS A 761 -9.12 -29.78 1.67
C LYS A 761 -8.33 -30.59 2.69
N LEU A 762 -8.78 -30.63 3.94
CA LEU A 762 -8.20 -31.47 4.97
C LEU A 762 -8.34 -32.95 4.60
N GLU A 763 -9.54 -33.38 4.20
CA GLU A 763 -9.81 -34.75 3.74
C GLU A 763 -8.91 -35.13 2.56
N ILE A 764 -8.79 -34.25 1.55
CA ILE A 764 -7.92 -34.50 0.39
C ILE A 764 -6.46 -34.68 0.80
N VAL A 765 -5.95 -33.85 1.72
CA VAL A 765 -4.56 -33.93 2.18
C VAL A 765 -4.34 -35.17 3.06
N SER A 766 -5.29 -35.51 3.94
CA SER A 766 -5.25 -36.72 4.75
C SER A 766 -5.28 -37.99 3.88
N ASP A 767 -6.09 -38.02 2.82
CA ASP A 767 -6.14 -39.11 1.85
C ASP A 767 -4.81 -39.34 1.13
N MET A 768 -4.00 -38.28 0.95
CA MET A 768 -2.65 -38.42 0.39
C MET A 768 -1.69 -39.18 1.32
N TYR A 769 -2.06 -39.40 2.59
CA TYR A 769 -1.32 -40.25 3.53
C TYR A 769 -1.93 -41.65 3.68
N HIS A 770 -2.81 -42.07 2.79
CA HIS A 770 -3.40 -43.41 2.86
C HIS A 770 -2.32 -44.51 2.88
N GLY A 771 -2.27 -45.28 3.98
CA GLY A 771 -1.24 -46.31 4.21
C GLY A 771 0.02 -45.80 4.92
N PHE A 772 0.05 -44.53 5.35
CA PHE A 772 1.08 -43.92 6.17
C PHE A 772 0.46 -43.34 7.46
N PRO A 773 0.86 -43.81 8.65
CA PRO A 773 0.26 -43.40 9.92
C PRO A 773 0.81 -42.04 10.37
N TYR A 774 0.36 -40.95 9.73
CA TYR A 774 0.84 -39.60 10.10
C TYR A 774 0.38 -39.15 11.49
N GLU A 775 -0.72 -39.72 12.01
CA GLU A 775 -1.26 -39.45 13.35
C GLU A 775 -0.26 -39.79 14.47
N ASP A 776 0.62 -40.78 14.25
CA ASP A 776 1.69 -41.14 15.20
C ASP A 776 2.62 -39.95 15.52
N TYR A 777 2.61 -38.90 14.69
CA TYR A 777 3.37 -37.67 14.90
C TYR A 777 2.93 -36.95 16.18
N PHE A 778 1.63 -36.92 16.52
CA PHE A 778 1.13 -36.08 17.61
C PHE A 778 1.52 -36.61 19.00
N GLU A 779 1.67 -37.93 19.11
CA GLU A 779 2.04 -38.62 20.36
C GLU A 779 3.55 -38.94 20.47
N ALA A 780 4.32 -38.73 19.41
CA ALA A 780 5.74 -39.04 19.34
C ALA A 780 6.63 -38.04 20.11
N ASP A 781 7.78 -38.54 20.60
CA ASP A 781 8.87 -37.69 21.10
C ASP A 781 9.55 -36.91 19.97
N THR A 782 10.39 -35.92 20.31
CA THR A 782 11.03 -35.03 19.33
C THR A 782 11.85 -35.79 18.28
N SER A 783 12.57 -36.84 18.68
CA SER A 783 13.39 -37.62 17.77
C SER A 783 12.53 -38.39 16.77
N LYS A 784 11.44 -39.00 17.25
CA LYS A 784 10.50 -39.76 16.45
C LYS A 784 9.63 -38.85 15.57
N LYS A 785 9.25 -37.66 16.04
CA LYS A 785 8.58 -36.61 15.24
C LYS A 785 9.39 -36.20 14.01
N LEU A 786 10.68 -35.95 14.18
CA LEU A 786 11.57 -35.62 13.05
C LEU A 786 11.67 -36.76 12.05
N SER A 787 11.75 -38.02 12.52
CA SER A 787 11.76 -39.19 11.63
C SER A 787 10.45 -39.39 10.87
N LEU A 788 9.30 -39.09 11.50
CA LEU A 788 7.99 -39.20 10.88
C LEU A 788 7.78 -38.15 9.79
N ILE A 789 8.31 -36.94 9.97
CA ILE A 789 8.30 -35.91 8.91
C ILE A 789 9.11 -36.37 7.68
N LEU A 790 10.26 -37.03 7.87
CA LEU A 790 11.08 -37.57 6.78
C LEU A 790 10.38 -38.74 6.07
N ALA A 791 9.76 -39.63 6.83
CA ALA A 791 9.02 -40.75 6.28
C ALA A 791 7.75 -40.28 5.54
N ALA A 792 7.09 -39.23 6.03
CA ALA A 792 5.97 -38.57 5.37
C ALA A 792 6.39 -37.93 4.04
N GLU A 793 7.55 -37.27 4.02
CA GLU A 793 8.14 -36.70 2.81
C GLU A 793 8.42 -37.78 1.75
N GLU A 794 9.08 -38.89 2.13
CA GLU A 794 9.34 -40.03 1.24
C GLU A 794 8.04 -40.66 0.72
N HIS A 795 7.01 -40.76 1.57
CA HIS A 795 5.69 -41.26 1.17
C HIS A 795 5.05 -40.37 0.10
N ILE A 796 4.99 -39.06 0.32
CA ILE A 796 4.42 -38.10 -0.64
C ILE A 796 5.20 -38.08 -1.96
N LEU A 797 6.53 -38.20 -1.93
CA LEU A 797 7.36 -38.30 -3.14
C LEU A 797 7.14 -39.62 -3.90
N GLY A 798 6.68 -40.67 -3.23
CA GLY A 798 6.30 -41.95 -3.84
C GLY A 798 4.95 -41.95 -4.56
N ILE A 799 4.13 -40.91 -4.39
CA ILE A 799 2.81 -40.77 -5.03
C ILE A 799 2.95 -40.12 -6.41
N ASP A 800 2.12 -40.55 -7.37
CA ASP A 800 2.10 -39.95 -8.71
C ASP A 800 1.66 -38.48 -8.67
N ASP A 801 2.48 -37.58 -9.19
CA ASP A 801 2.34 -36.11 -9.06
C ASP A 801 2.20 -35.63 -7.60
N GLY A 802 2.65 -36.45 -6.63
CA GLY A 802 2.42 -36.27 -5.20
C GLY A 802 2.92 -34.94 -4.68
N LYS A 803 4.15 -34.54 -5.04
CA LYS A 803 4.75 -33.26 -4.63
C LYS A 803 3.90 -32.05 -5.03
N ARG A 804 3.56 -31.94 -6.32
CA ARG A 804 2.82 -30.78 -6.87
C ARG A 804 1.41 -30.73 -6.30
N ARG A 805 0.73 -31.88 -6.27
CA ARG A 805 -0.62 -31.99 -5.70
C ARG A 805 -0.63 -31.63 -4.22
N TYR A 806 0.32 -32.16 -3.44
CA TYR A 806 0.42 -31.89 -2.01
C TYR A 806 0.65 -30.40 -1.72
N VAL A 807 1.58 -29.77 -2.44
CA VAL A 807 1.86 -28.33 -2.30
C VAL A 807 0.62 -27.49 -2.60
N ASN A 808 -0.13 -27.82 -3.66
CA ASN A 808 -1.33 -27.09 -4.04
C ASN A 808 -2.46 -27.25 -3.00
N GLU A 809 -2.78 -28.49 -2.62
CA GLU A 809 -3.89 -28.78 -1.69
C GLU A 809 -3.58 -28.26 -0.27
N VAL A 810 -2.33 -28.39 0.22
CA VAL A 810 -1.94 -27.81 1.52
C VAL A 810 -1.97 -26.28 1.48
N THR A 811 -1.69 -25.64 0.34
CA THR A 811 -1.84 -24.18 0.19
C THR A 811 -3.29 -23.75 0.28
N ALA A 812 -4.18 -24.43 -0.44
CA ALA A 812 -5.62 -24.18 -0.38
C ALA A 812 -6.20 -24.44 1.02
N LEU A 813 -5.81 -25.54 1.66
CA LEU A 813 -6.14 -25.86 3.05
C LEU A 813 -5.72 -24.74 4.00
N SER A 814 -4.48 -24.25 3.86
CA SER A 814 -3.94 -23.20 4.73
C SER A 814 -4.68 -21.86 4.57
N GLN A 815 -5.08 -21.52 3.34
CA GLN A 815 -5.87 -20.32 3.05
C GLN A 815 -7.28 -20.42 3.64
N ALA A 816 -7.94 -21.57 3.46
CA ALA A 816 -9.27 -21.82 4.01
C ALA A 816 -9.24 -21.82 5.55
N PHE A 817 -8.24 -22.47 6.15
CA PHE A 817 -7.99 -22.50 7.59
C PHE A 817 -7.81 -21.10 8.18
N ALA A 818 -7.02 -20.23 7.53
CA ALA A 818 -6.80 -18.85 7.99
C ALA A 818 -8.09 -17.99 7.98
N ILE A 819 -9.05 -18.32 7.12
CA ILE A 819 -10.37 -17.66 7.06
C ILE A 819 -11.34 -18.29 8.07
N ALA A 820 -11.20 -19.59 8.34
CA ALA A 820 -12.09 -20.35 9.22
C ALA A 820 -11.85 -20.06 10.72
N ILE A 821 -10.65 -19.65 11.15
CA ILE A 821 -10.37 -19.30 12.55
C ILE A 821 -11.20 -18.08 12.99
N PRO A 822 -11.86 -18.11 14.16
CA PRO A 822 -11.68 -19.06 15.28
C PRO A 822 -12.78 -20.11 15.40
N HIS A 823 -13.32 -20.65 14.30
CA HIS A 823 -14.38 -21.67 14.36
C HIS A 823 -13.90 -22.94 15.08
N ASP A 824 -14.74 -23.57 15.91
CA ASP A 824 -14.36 -24.74 16.74
C ASP A 824 -13.78 -25.88 15.87
N GLN A 825 -14.44 -26.22 14.76
CA GLN A 825 -13.93 -27.23 13.82
C GLN A 825 -12.59 -26.87 13.16
N ALA A 826 -12.28 -25.57 13.03
CA ALA A 826 -10.95 -25.14 12.55
C ALA A 826 -9.92 -25.26 13.68
N MET A 827 -10.30 -24.99 14.92
CA MET A 827 -9.40 -25.17 16.07
C MET A 827 -9.08 -26.66 16.32
N ASP A 828 -10.02 -27.57 16.07
CA ASP A 828 -9.84 -29.01 16.24
C ASP A 828 -8.76 -29.61 15.33
N VAL A 829 -8.59 -29.05 14.12
CA VAL A 829 -7.68 -29.58 13.09
C VAL A 829 -6.37 -28.80 12.98
N LYS A 830 -6.13 -27.85 13.88
CA LYS A 830 -4.97 -26.95 13.88
C LYS A 830 -3.64 -27.71 13.83
N ASP A 831 -3.51 -28.75 14.64
CA ASP A 831 -2.24 -29.50 14.76
C ASP A 831 -1.95 -30.32 13.49
N GLU A 832 -2.99 -30.86 12.85
CA GLU A 832 -2.89 -31.54 11.54
C GLU A 832 -2.47 -30.60 10.42
N VAL A 833 -3.11 -29.43 10.34
CA VAL A 833 -2.75 -28.39 9.36
C VAL A 833 -1.27 -27.98 9.54
N ALA A 834 -0.81 -27.83 10.78
CA ALA A 834 0.59 -27.51 11.09
C ALA A 834 1.56 -28.61 10.65
N PHE A 835 1.24 -29.89 10.90
CA PHE A 835 2.02 -31.02 10.42
C PHE A 835 2.10 -31.02 8.87
N PHE A 836 0.98 -30.83 8.19
CA PHE A 836 0.94 -30.82 6.73
C PHE A 836 1.77 -29.68 6.12
N GLN A 837 1.73 -28.51 6.73
CA GLN A 837 2.54 -27.35 6.35
C GLN A 837 4.04 -27.61 6.59
N ALA A 838 4.42 -28.32 7.66
CA ALA A 838 5.81 -28.69 7.92
C ALA A 838 6.37 -29.61 6.81
N VAL A 839 5.59 -30.62 6.38
CA VAL A 839 5.97 -31.49 5.25
C VAL A 839 6.02 -30.70 3.94
N LYS A 840 5.06 -29.78 3.69
CA LYS A 840 5.07 -28.89 2.51
C LYS A 840 6.35 -28.03 2.48
N ALA A 841 6.71 -27.42 3.61
CA ALA A 841 7.89 -26.56 3.72
C ALA A 841 9.19 -27.32 3.41
N ARG A 842 9.25 -28.61 3.72
CA ARG A 842 10.38 -29.48 3.32
C ARG A 842 10.38 -29.75 1.82
N LEU A 843 9.24 -30.17 1.26
CA LEU A 843 9.10 -30.43 -0.18
C LEU A 843 9.43 -29.19 -1.05
N ALA A 844 9.08 -27.98 -0.59
CA ALA A 844 9.35 -26.73 -1.30
C ALA A 844 10.83 -26.31 -1.32
N LYS A 845 11.62 -26.65 -0.27
CA LYS A 845 13.07 -26.31 -0.19
C LYS A 845 13.95 -27.00 -1.24
N PHE A 846 13.40 -27.97 -1.98
CA PHE A 846 14.10 -28.65 -3.08
C PHE A 846 14.01 -27.89 -4.42
N ASP A 847 13.02 -27.01 -4.63
CA ASP A 847 12.77 -26.35 -5.93
C ASP A 847 13.33 -24.93 -6.05
N SER A 848 13.91 -24.35 -4.99
CA SER A 848 14.43 -22.97 -4.98
C SER A 848 15.65 -22.80 -5.90
N THR A 849 15.38 -22.73 -7.20
CA THR A 849 16.31 -22.50 -8.30
C THR A 849 15.79 -21.33 -9.14
N GLY A 850 15.64 -20.16 -8.52
CA GLY A 850 15.33 -18.92 -9.25
C GLY A 850 15.04 -17.76 -8.31
N ASN A 851 15.57 -16.58 -8.63
CA ASN A 851 15.18 -15.28 -8.05
C ASN A 851 13.76 -14.89 -8.54
N GLY A 852 12.76 -15.69 -8.17
CA GLY A 852 11.35 -15.42 -8.45
C GLY A 852 10.61 -15.15 -7.15
N ARG A 853 10.31 -13.88 -6.86
CA ARG A 853 9.44 -13.47 -5.77
C ARG A 853 7.98 -13.65 -6.18
N THR A 854 7.41 -14.80 -5.85
CA THR A 854 5.96 -15.00 -5.77
C THR A 854 5.72 -16.11 -4.73
N ASP A 855 4.80 -15.86 -3.79
CA ASP A 855 4.32 -16.69 -2.67
C ASP A 855 4.85 -16.42 -1.25
N GLU A 856 5.82 -15.51 -1.05
CA GLU A 856 6.28 -15.12 0.31
C GLU A 856 5.19 -14.46 1.18
N GLU A 857 4.22 -13.77 0.57
CA GLU A 857 3.21 -12.97 1.29
C GLU A 857 2.19 -13.82 2.06
N ILE A 858 1.82 -15.00 1.54
CA ILE A 858 0.88 -15.93 2.19
C ILE A 858 1.63 -16.86 3.15
N GLU A 859 2.85 -17.27 2.77
CA GLU A 859 3.66 -18.21 3.53
C GLU A 859 4.19 -17.61 4.85
N THR A 860 4.44 -16.31 4.87
CA THR A 860 4.92 -15.59 6.08
C THR A 860 3.80 -15.39 7.11
N THR A 861 2.57 -15.11 6.67
CA THR A 861 1.40 -14.99 7.55
C THR A 861 1.08 -16.31 8.24
N ILE A 862 1.25 -17.42 7.53
CA ILE A 862 1.04 -18.78 8.05
C ILE A 862 2.15 -19.16 9.06
N ARG A 863 3.43 -18.87 8.76
CA ARG A 863 4.55 -19.11 9.70
C ARG A 863 4.37 -18.39 11.04
N GLN A 864 3.93 -17.14 11.02
CA GLN A 864 3.76 -16.34 12.24
C GLN A 864 2.67 -16.88 13.18
N VAL A 865 1.68 -17.59 12.65
CA VAL A 865 0.61 -18.24 13.45
C VAL A 865 1.10 -19.56 14.08
N ILE A 866 2.09 -20.22 13.46
CA ILE A 866 2.57 -21.57 13.83
C ILE A 866 3.82 -21.54 14.71
N ASP A 867 4.63 -20.48 14.64
CA ASP A 867 5.81 -20.31 15.50
C ASP A 867 5.46 -20.28 17.01
N GLN A 868 4.17 -20.16 17.37
CA GLN A 868 3.70 -20.32 18.75
C GLN A 868 3.49 -21.80 19.18
N ALA A 869 3.43 -22.76 18.25
CA ALA A 869 3.28 -24.20 18.56
C ALA A 869 4.62 -24.96 18.58
N LEU A 870 5.64 -24.43 17.90
CA LEU A 870 6.97 -25.03 17.78
C LEU A 870 8.04 -24.09 18.35
N VAL A 871 7.98 -23.85 19.67
CA VAL A 871 9.21 -23.45 20.39
C VAL A 871 9.96 -24.71 20.75
N SER A 872 10.88 -25.13 19.88
CA SER A 872 12.26 -25.40 20.29
C SER A 872 13.10 -25.86 19.10
N GLU A 873 14.28 -25.25 19.04
CA GLU A 873 15.52 -25.70 18.42
C GLU A 873 15.71 -25.50 16.91
N GLN A 874 16.95 -25.10 16.67
CA GLN A 874 17.63 -24.65 15.46
C GLN A 874 17.04 -25.15 14.14
N VAL A 875 17.05 -24.28 13.13
CA VAL A 875 16.92 -24.67 11.72
C VAL A 875 18.01 -25.70 11.41
N ILE A 876 17.66 -26.98 11.47
CA ILE A 876 18.56 -28.09 11.14
C ILE A 876 18.83 -28.02 9.63
N ASP A 877 20.12 -27.98 9.28
CA ASP A 877 20.59 -28.01 7.89
C ASP A 877 20.20 -29.35 7.24
N VAL A 878 19.85 -29.36 5.95
CA VAL A 878 19.37 -30.54 5.21
C VAL A 878 20.39 -31.69 5.26
N PHE A 879 21.67 -31.36 5.36
CA PHE A 879 22.76 -32.33 5.53
C PHE A 879 22.70 -33.04 6.88
N ASP A 880 22.41 -32.30 7.96
CA ASP A 880 22.31 -32.86 9.32
C ASP A 880 21.04 -33.73 9.48
N ALA A 881 19.93 -33.35 8.82
CA ALA A 881 18.68 -34.10 8.86
C ALA A 881 18.70 -35.43 8.08
N ALA A 882 19.61 -35.58 7.10
CA ALA A 882 19.80 -36.81 6.34
C ALA A 882 20.90 -37.72 6.95
N GLY A 883 21.53 -37.32 8.06
CA GLY A 883 22.68 -38.04 8.64
C GLY A 883 23.97 -37.91 7.84
N ILE A 884 24.03 -36.98 6.87
CA ILE A 884 25.15 -36.80 5.96
C ILE A 884 26.05 -35.69 6.50
N LYS A 885 27.21 -36.04 7.07
CA LYS A 885 28.23 -35.04 7.47
C LYS A 885 28.63 -34.22 6.26
N LYS A 886 28.50 -32.88 6.30
CA LYS A 886 29.05 -31.98 5.25
C LYS A 886 30.55 -32.27 5.04
N PRO A 887 30.95 -32.87 3.91
CA PRO A 887 32.36 -33.00 3.59
C PRO A 887 32.80 -31.75 2.84
N ASP A 888 33.89 -31.14 3.29
CA ASP A 888 34.57 -30.09 2.54
C ASP A 888 35.38 -30.75 1.40
N ILE A 889 35.26 -30.19 0.20
CA ILE A 889 36.12 -30.41 -0.98
C ILE A 889 36.18 -31.86 -1.53
N SER A 890 35.04 -32.40 -1.99
CA SER A 890 34.93 -33.27 -3.17
C SER A 890 33.45 -33.64 -3.36
N ILE A 891 32.70 -32.78 -4.06
CA ILE A 891 31.23 -32.87 -4.23
C ILE A 891 30.79 -34.12 -5.04
N LEU A 892 31.75 -34.93 -5.54
CA LEU A 892 31.52 -36.10 -6.39
C LEU A 892 32.52 -37.24 -6.12
N SER A 893 32.96 -37.44 -4.87
CA SER A 893 33.83 -38.58 -4.53
C SER A 893 33.12 -39.91 -4.81
N GLU A 894 33.86 -40.94 -5.26
CA GLU A 894 33.27 -42.26 -5.48
C GLU A 894 32.62 -42.83 -4.21
N GLU A 895 33.16 -42.49 -3.03
CA GLU A 895 32.62 -42.88 -1.73
C GLU A 895 31.24 -42.25 -1.45
N PHE A 896 31.07 -40.95 -1.70
CA PHE A 896 29.80 -40.23 -1.50
C PHE A 896 28.69 -40.72 -2.45
N LEU A 897 29.05 -41.00 -3.71
CA LEU A 897 28.11 -41.53 -4.70
C LEU A 897 27.64 -42.96 -4.35
N LEU A 898 28.52 -43.77 -3.77
CA LEU A 898 28.19 -45.11 -3.26
C LEU A 898 27.31 -45.05 -1.99
N GLU A 899 27.50 -44.05 -1.14
CA GLU A 899 26.69 -43.81 0.05
C GLU A 899 25.24 -43.41 -0.33
N LEU A 900 25.08 -42.47 -1.27
CA LEU A 900 23.76 -42.06 -1.78
C LEU A 900 23.02 -43.22 -2.49
N LYS A 901 23.74 -44.08 -3.22
CA LYS A 901 23.15 -45.25 -3.90
C LYS A 901 22.54 -46.26 -2.92
N ASN A 902 23.11 -46.39 -1.72
CA ASN A 902 22.69 -47.33 -0.70
C ASN A 902 21.81 -46.68 0.39
N HIS A 903 21.38 -45.43 0.20
CA HIS A 903 20.58 -44.70 1.17
C HIS A 903 19.17 -45.31 1.32
N GLU A 904 18.66 -45.31 2.56
CA GLU A 904 17.37 -45.89 2.91
C GLU A 904 16.20 -45.18 2.19
N HIS A 905 16.24 -43.84 2.16
CA HIS A 905 15.28 -42.99 1.44
C HIS A 905 15.76 -42.66 0.03
N LYS A 906 15.36 -43.47 -0.96
CA LYS A 906 15.88 -43.40 -2.34
C LYS A 906 15.35 -42.20 -3.11
N ASN A 907 14.11 -41.77 -2.88
CA ASN A 907 13.53 -40.63 -3.59
C ASN A 907 14.12 -39.31 -3.08
N VAL A 908 14.39 -39.21 -1.77
CA VAL A 908 15.13 -38.08 -1.18
C VAL A 908 16.56 -38.03 -1.70
N ALA A 909 17.29 -39.15 -1.73
CA ALA A 909 18.66 -39.21 -2.23
C ALA A 909 18.78 -38.78 -3.71
N LEU A 910 17.80 -39.14 -4.54
CA LEU A 910 17.71 -38.73 -5.93
C LEU A 910 17.60 -37.21 -6.08
N GLU A 911 16.69 -36.56 -5.34
CA GLU A 911 16.51 -35.10 -5.41
C GLU A 911 17.72 -34.32 -4.87
N VAL A 912 18.39 -34.83 -3.83
CA VAL A 912 19.67 -34.27 -3.34
C VAL A 912 20.74 -34.34 -4.43
N LEU A 913 20.94 -35.51 -5.05
CA LEU A 913 21.94 -35.70 -6.10
C LEU A 913 21.66 -34.82 -7.32
N LYS A 914 20.39 -34.72 -7.73
CA LYS A 914 19.93 -33.85 -8.82
C LYS A 914 20.24 -32.38 -8.53
N LYS A 915 19.99 -31.90 -7.31
CA LYS A 915 20.31 -30.53 -6.91
C LYS A 915 21.81 -30.27 -6.92
N LEU A 916 22.60 -31.16 -6.31
CA LEU A 916 24.06 -31.05 -6.26
C LEU A 916 24.67 -30.99 -7.66
N LEU A 917 24.23 -31.88 -8.56
CA LEU A 917 24.68 -31.89 -9.95
C LEU A 917 24.27 -30.61 -10.71
N ASN A 918 23.05 -30.12 -10.51
CA ASN A 918 22.58 -28.92 -11.18
C ASN A 918 23.35 -27.67 -10.70
N ASP A 919 23.63 -27.56 -9.39
CA ASP A 919 24.41 -26.46 -8.83
C ASP A 919 25.88 -26.50 -9.28
N GLU A 920 26.50 -27.69 -9.28
CA GLU A 920 27.86 -27.89 -9.78
C GLU A 920 27.96 -27.56 -11.28
N LEU A 921 26.99 -28.00 -12.09
CA LEU A 921 26.92 -27.67 -13.52
C LEU A 921 26.71 -26.18 -13.76
N LYS A 922 25.93 -25.48 -12.93
CA LYS A 922 25.78 -24.01 -13.02
C LYS A 922 27.07 -23.28 -12.68
N VAL A 923 27.84 -23.75 -11.69
CA VAL A 923 29.15 -23.18 -11.36
C VAL A 923 30.13 -23.38 -12.52
N ARG A 924 30.17 -24.58 -13.11
CA ARG A 924 31.02 -24.91 -14.26
C ARG A 924 30.60 -24.24 -15.56
N ALA A 925 29.30 -24.03 -15.75
CA ALA A 925 28.76 -23.30 -16.89
C ALA A 925 29.30 -21.87 -16.98
N LYS A 926 29.74 -21.26 -15.87
CA LYS A 926 30.39 -19.95 -15.88
C LYS A 926 31.83 -19.96 -16.43
N LYS A 927 32.47 -21.14 -16.51
CA LYS A 927 33.88 -21.30 -16.89
C LYS A 927 34.09 -22.00 -18.23
N ASN A 928 33.34 -23.07 -18.54
CA ASN A 928 33.45 -23.81 -19.81
C ASN A 928 32.07 -24.05 -20.44
N LEU A 929 31.76 -23.33 -21.51
CA LEU A 929 30.45 -23.31 -22.17
C LEU A 929 30.15 -24.63 -22.88
N VAL A 930 31.14 -25.19 -23.59
CA VAL A 930 30.96 -26.35 -24.47
C VAL A 930 30.71 -27.61 -23.67
N GLN A 931 31.51 -27.82 -22.62
CA GLN A 931 31.42 -29.02 -21.79
C GLN A 931 30.16 -29.01 -20.92
N SER A 932 29.83 -27.86 -20.32
CA SER A 932 28.66 -27.74 -19.44
C SER A 932 27.37 -27.94 -20.20
N LYS A 933 27.30 -27.53 -21.48
CA LYS A 933 26.13 -27.76 -22.33
C LYS A 933 25.87 -29.25 -22.57
N SER A 934 26.92 -30.03 -22.88
CA SER A 934 26.79 -31.49 -23.08
C SER A 934 26.29 -32.20 -21.81
N LEU A 935 26.86 -31.87 -20.66
CA LEU A 935 26.48 -32.48 -19.38
C LEU A 935 25.08 -32.06 -18.93
N MET A 936 24.67 -30.82 -19.21
CA MET A 936 23.32 -30.31 -18.94
C MET A 936 22.27 -31.01 -19.81
N GLU A 937 22.55 -31.24 -21.10
CA GLU A 937 21.68 -32.02 -21.98
C GLU A 937 21.54 -33.48 -21.51
N MET A 938 22.61 -34.08 -20.97
CA MET A 938 22.55 -35.42 -20.37
C MET A 938 21.68 -35.45 -19.11
N LEU A 939 21.85 -34.46 -18.23
CA LEU A 939 21.05 -34.31 -17.01
C LEU A 939 19.56 -34.13 -17.33
N GLU A 940 19.22 -33.23 -18.27
CA GLU A 940 17.84 -33.00 -18.70
C GLU A 940 17.21 -34.25 -19.32
N ASN A 941 17.97 -35.01 -20.12
CA ASN A 941 17.49 -36.26 -20.70
C ASN A 941 17.24 -37.35 -19.63
N ALA A 942 18.10 -37.48 -18.62
CA ALA A 942 17.89 -38.39 -17.51
C ALA A 942 16.63 -38.04 -16.71
N ILE A 943 16.45 -36.75 -16.40
CA ILE A 943 15.26 -36.21 -15.72
C ILE A 943 13.99 -36.43 -16.56
N LYS A 944 14.06 -36.22 -17.88
CA LYS A 944 12.91 -36.43 -18.77
C LYS A 944 12.50 -37.91 -18.86
N LYS A 945 13.45 -38.83 -18.86
CA LYS A 945 13.17 -40.28 -18.82
C LYS A 945 12.55 -40.70 -17.48
N TYR A 946 12.95 -40.09 -16.37
CA TYR A 946 12.32 -40.27 -15.06
C TYR A 946 10.87 -39.81 -15.05
N HIS A 947 10.61 -38.57 -15.46
CA HIS A 947 9.24 -38.01 -15.49
C HIS A 947 8.29 -38.78 -16.42
N ASN A 948 8.82 -39.42 -17.47
CA ASN A 948 8.04 -40.27 -18.38
C ASN A 948 7.92 -41.74 -17.91
N LYS A 949 8.33 -42.07 -16.68
CA LYS A 949 8.31 -43.42 -16.08
C LYS A 949 9.04 -44.49 -16.92
N ILE A 950 10.04 -44.07 -17.70
CA ILE A 950 10.89 -44.99 -18.48
C ILE A 950 11.98 -45.61 -17.58
N LEU A 951 12.35 -44.92 -16.50
CA LEU A 951 13.37 -45.33 -15.52
C LEU A 951 12.83 -45.20 -14.09
N THR A 952 13.23 -46.11 -13.21
CA THR A 952 13.01 -46.06 -11.76
C THR A 952 13.99 -45.09 -11.07
N ALA A 953 13.70 -44.66 -9.85
CA ALA A 953 14.59 -43.77 -9.07
C ALA A 953 16.02 -44.32 -8.94
N ALA A 954 16.18 -45.65 -8.86
CA ALA A 954 17.49 -46.31 -8.81
C ALA A 954 18.24 -46.23 -10.16
N GLU A 955 17.55 -46.40 -11.28
CA GLU A 955 18.15 -46.32 -12.62
C GLU A 955 18.50 -44.87 -12.99
N VAL A 956 17.71 -43.90 -12.54
CA VAL A 956 18.01 -42.48 -12.71
C VAL A 956 19.20 -42.07 -11.85
N MET A 957 19.29 -42.57 -10.61
CA MET A 957 20.49 -42.40 -9.79
C MET A 957 21.75 -42.91 -10.50
N ASP A 958 21.69 -44.08 -11.16
CA ASP A 958 22.84 -44.61 -11.91
C ASP A 958 23.23 -43.72 -13.11
N GLU A 959 22.26 -43.14 -13.83
CA GLU A 959 22.52 -42.14 -14.89
C GLU A 959 23.13 -40.85 -14.31
N LEU A 960 22.67 -40.37 -13.15
CA LEU A 960 23.22 -39.19 -12.47
C LEU A 960 24.65 -39.44 -11.95
N ILE A 961 24.94 -40.62 -11.43
CA ILE A 961 26.30 -41.04 -11.02
C ILE A 961 27.23 -41.10 -12.24
N LYS A 962 26.73 -41.53 -13.41
CA LYS A 962 27.52 -41.53 -14.64
C LYS A 962 27.90 -40.11 -15.06
N ILE A 963 26.96 -39.16 -15.02
CA ILE A 963 27.22 -37.73 -15.28
C ILE A 963 28.28 -37.20 -14.31
N SER A 964 28.17 -37.54 -13.03
CA SER A 964 29.16 -37.21 -12.00
C SER A 964 30.57 -37.72 -12.35
N LYS A 965 30.71 -38.97 -12.82
CA LYS A 965 32.00 -39.54 -13.23
C LYS A 965 32.60 -38.85 -14.46
N GLU A 966 31.77 -38.43 -15.41
CA GLU A 966 32.22 -37.67 -16.59
C GLU A 966 32.75 -36.27 -16.21
N ILE A 967 32.15 -35.63 -15.21
CA ILE A 967 32.64 -34.37 -14.64
C ILE A 967 34.06 -34.54 -14.09
N VAL A 968 34.29 -35.57 -13.27
CA VAL A 968 35.61 -35.85 -12.66
C VAL A 968 36.65 -36.25 -13.72
N ALA A 969 36.26 -37.05 -14.72
CA ALA A 969 37.16 -37.48 -15.78
C ALA A 969 37.74 -36.29 -16.57
N SER A 970 36.92 -35.28 -16.86
CA SER A 970 37.39 -34.10 -17.55
C SER A 970 38.31 -33.20 -16.71
N ASP A 971 38.15 -33.15 -15.39
CA ASP A 971 39.05 -32.39 -14.52
C ASP A 971 40.47 -33.00 -14.54
N ASN A 972 40.54 -34.32 -14.63
CA ASN A 972 41.81 -35.04 -14.77
C ASN A 972 42.42 -34.86 -16.16
N GLU A 973 41.62 -34.76 -17.22
CA GLU A 973 42.09 -34.48 -18.58
C GLU A 973 42.74 -33.08 -18.69
N ALA A 974 42.13 -32.06 -18.08
CA ALA A 974 42.69 -30.71 -18.01
C ALA A 974 44.08 -30.69 -17.32
N LYS A 975 44.21 -31.42 -16.19
CA LYS A 975 45.48 -31.57 -15.46
C LYS A 975 46.53 -32.35 -16.28
N GLY A 976 46.13 -33.41 -16.98
CA GLY A 976 47.01 -34.23 -17.82
C GLY A 976 47.60 -33.46 -19.01
N LEU A 977 46.88 -32.47 -19.54
CA LEU A 977 47.35 -31.59 -20.62
C LEU A 977 48.16 -30.39 -20.11
N GLY A 978 48.29 -30.21 -18.78
CA GLY A 978 49.01 -29.08 -18.19
C GLY A 978 48.43 -27.71 -18.59
N LEU A 979 47.12 -27.64 -18.81
CA LEU A 979 46.40 -26.42 -19.17
C LEU A 979 45.72 -25.82 -17.94
N SER A 980 45.68 -24.49 -17.83
CA SER A 980 44.83 -23.81 -16.85
C SER A 980 43.34 -23.99 -17.17
N GLU A 981 42.46 -23.75 -16.21
CA GLU A 981 41.00 -23.89 -16.41
C GLU A 981 40.48 -23.08 -17.61
N PHE A 982 41.03 -21.87 -17.83
CA PHE A 982 40.66 -21.03 -18.97
C PHE A 982 41.22 -21.55 -20.29
N GLU A 983 42.48 -21.99 -20.32
CA GLU A 983 43.08 -22.59 -21.52
C GLU A 983 42.39 -23.89 -21.90
N TYR A 984 41.96 -24.68 -20.92
CA TYR A 984 41.17 -25.89 -21.13
C TYR A 984 39.77 -25.59 -21.68
N ALA A 985 39.16 -24.47 -21.29
CA ALA A 985 37.88 -24.02 -21.87
C ALA A 985 38.04 -23.64 -23.35
N PHE A 986 39.13 -22.94 -23.71
CA PHE A 986 39.45 -22.65 -25.12
C PHE A 986 39.86 -23.90 -25.90
N TYR A 987 40.57 -24.85 -25.26
CA TYR A 987 40.89 -26.16 -25.81
C TYR A 987 39.62 -26.95 -26.12
N SER A 988 38.67 -27.01 -25.18
CA SER A 988 37.35 -27.62 -25.37
C SER A 988 36.59 -26.97 -26.53
N ALA A 989 36.68 -25.64 -26.67
CA ALA A 989 36.04 -24.92 -27.78
C ALA A 989 36.63 -25.30 -29.15
N VAL A 990 37.95 -25.44 -29.28
CA VAL A 990 38.60 -25.83 -30.55
C VAL A 990 38.55 -27.34 -30.83
N ALA A 991 38.55 -28.16 -29.78
CA ALA A 991 38.52 -29.63 -29.86
C ALA A 991 37.09 -30.21 -29.87
N SER A 992 36.06 -29.38 -29.74
CA SER A 992 34.65 -29.78 -29.86
C SER A 992 34.28 -30.34 -31.25
N ASN A 993 35.16 -30.16 -32.24
CA ASN A 993 34.92 -30.54 -33.63
C ASN A 993 35.74 -31.78 -34.03
N ASN A 994 35.05 -32.80 -34.56
CA ASN A 994 35.67 -34.06 -34.99
C ASN A 994 36.69 -33.88 -36.12
N SER A 995 36.45 -33.00 -37.10
CA SER A 995 37.41 -32.72 -38.18
C SER A 995 38.71 -32.11 -37.66
N ALA A 996 38.63 -31.27 -36.62
CA ALA A 996 39.82 -30.68 -36.00
C ALA A 996 40.61 -31.71 -35.18
N LYS A 997 39.91 -32.63 -34.49
CA LYS A 997 40.53 -33.75 -33.76
C LYS A 997 41.21 -34.77 -34.68
N GLU A 998 40.67 -34.99 -35.87
CA GLU A 998 41.21 -35.95 -36.85
C GLU A 998 42.36 -35.36 -37.68
N LEU A 999 42.30 -34.07 -38.03
CA LEU A 999 43.28 -33.41 -38.92
C LEU A 999 44.42 -32.71 -38.18
N MET A 1000 44.27 -32.42 -36.88
CA MET A 1000 45.30 -31.75 -36.07
C MET A 1000 45.77 -32.67 -34.95
N GLN A 1001 47.08 -32.64 -34.66
CA GLN A 1001 47.63 -33.40 -33.55
C GLN A 1001 47.18 -32.81 -32.21
N HIS A 1002 47.03 -33.64 -31.18
CA HIS A 1002 46.61 -33.24 -29.83
C HIS A 1002 47.49 -32.09 -29.25
N GLU A 1003 48.80 -32.13 -29.47
CA GLU A 1003 49.73 -31.06 -29.06
C GLU A 1003 49.51 -29.74 -29.84
N GLN A 1004 49.13 -29.80 -31.11
CA GLN A 1004 48.83 -28.60 -31.91
C GLN A 1004 47.54 -27.91 -31.44
N LEU A 1005 46.52 -28.68 -31.06
CA LEU A 1005 45.28 -28.15 -30.49
C LEU A 1005 45.50 -27.54 -29.10
N ARG A 1006 46.37 -28.16 -28.30
CA ARG A 1006 46.80 -27.65 -26.99
C ARG A 1006 47.54 -26.32 -27.15
N GLU A 1007 48.53 -26.25 -28.03
CA GLU A 1007 49.28 -25.02 -28.29
C GLU A 1007 48.38 -23.90 -28.83
N LEU A 1008 47.47 -24.24 -29.75
CA LEU A 1008 46.46 -23.31 -30.25
C LEU A 1008 45.58 -22.74 -29.14
N ALA A 1009 45.14 -23.56 -28.18
CA ALA A 1009 44.30 -23.13 -27.06
C ALA A 1009 45.02 -22.13 -26.13
N VAL A 1010 46.29 -22.38 -25.82
CA VAL A 1010 47.15 -21.46 -25.05
C VAL A 1010 47.29 -20.12 -25.77
N VAL A 1011 47.64 -20.15 -27.06
CA VAL A 1011 47.83 -18.93 -27.87
C VAL A 1011 46.53 -18.15 -28.06
N LEU A 1012 45.39 -18.84 -28.23
CA LEU A 1012 44.08 -18.20 -28.30
C LEU A 1012 43.73 -17.50 -27.00
N THR A 1013 43.96 -18.15 -25.86
CA THR A 1013 43.66 -17.60 -24.54
C THR A 1013 44.48 -16.32 -24.30
N GLN A 1014 45.77 -16.34 -24.62
CA GLN A 1014 46.65 -15.19 -24.50
C GLN A 1014 46.22 -14.03 -25.41
N ARG A 1015 45.95 -14.31 -26.69
CA ARG A 1015 45.53 -13.26 -27.64
C ARG A 1015 44.17 -12.65 -27.30
N VAL A 1016 43.25 -13.44 -26.76
CA VAL A 1016 41.96 -12.93 -26.30
C VAL A 1016 42.14 -12.04 -25.07
N ARG A 1017 42.98 -12.44 -24.11
CA ARG A 1017 43.30 -11.63 -22.92
C ARG A 1017 43.93 -10.29 -23.28
N GLU A 1018 44.94 -10.28 -24.15
CA GLU A 1018 45.65 -9.05 -24.58
C GLU A 1018 44.74 -8.03 -25.30
N ASN A 1019 43.61 -8.47 -25.86
CA ASN A 1019 42.73 -7.65 -26.68
C ASN A 1019 41.34 -7.42 -26.03
N ALA A 1020 41.12 -7.90 -24.81
CA ALA A 1020 39.88 -7.71 -24.05
C ALA A 1020 39.92 -6.38 -23.24
N SER A 1021 39.35 -5.30 -23.77
CA SER A 1021 39.19 -4.02 -23.06
C SER A 1021 37.93 -4.01 -22.17
N ILE A 1022 37.87 -3.20 -21.10
CA ILE A 1022 36.75 -3.14 -20.11
C ILE A 1022 35.33 -3.13 -20.73
N ASP A 1023 35.13 -2.55 -21.93
CA ASP A 1023 33.81 -2.47 -22.60
C ASP A 1023 33.64 -3.39 -23.85
N TRP A 1024 34.50 -4.40 -24.06
CA TRP A 1024 34.55 -5.11 -25.35
C TRP A 1024 33.30 -5.94 -25.67
N THR A 1025 32.56 -6.36 -24.66
CA THR A 1025 31.27 -7.07 -24.79
C THR A 1025 30.12 -6.16 -25.21
N ILE A 1026 30.27 -4.83 -25.06
CA ILE A 1026 29.25 -3.82 -25.35
C ILE A 1026 29.54 -3.11 -26.69
N LYS A 1027 30.82 -2.85 -27.02
CA LYS A 1027 31.22 -2.09 -28.23
C LYS A 1027 31.46 -3.00 -29.44
N GLU A 1028 30.56 -2.94 -30.44
CA GLU A 1028 30.66 -3.75 -31.68
C GLU A 1028 32.01 -3.66 -32.40
N ASN A 1029 32.63 -2.47 -32.43
CA ASN A 1029 33.92 -2.27 -33.08
C ASN A 1029 35.06 -3.07 -32.43
N VAL A 1030 35.01 -3.30 -31.10
CA VAL A 1030 36.03 -4.07 -30.39
C VAL A 1030 35.80 -5.57 -30.59
N LYS A 1031 34.53 -6.01 -30.53
CA LYS A 1031 34.11 -7.39 -30.84
C LYS A 1031 34.50 -7.81 -32.26
N ALA A 1032 34.37 -6.92 -33.24
CA ALA A 1032 34.79 -7.16 -34.62
C ALA A 1032 36.31 -7.34 -34.75
N LYS A 1033 37.11 -6.52 -34.06
CA LYS A 1033 38.58 -6.65 -34.03
C LYS A 1033 39.01 -7.99 -33.40
N LEU A 1034 38.40 -8.38 -32.27
CA LEU A 1034 38.70 -9.65 -31.61
C LEU A 1034 38.37 -10.85 -32.50
N LYS A 1035 37.22 -10.80 -33.21
CA LYS A 1035 36.83 -11.84 -34.19
C LYS A 1035 37.85 -12.00 -35.32
N VAL A 1036 38.45 -10.89 -35.80
CA VAL A 1036 39.52 -10.93 -36.81
C VAL A 1036 40.79 -11.58 -36.25
N ILE A 1037 41.16 -11.27 -35.01
CA ILE A 1037 42.34 -11.86 -34.34
C ILE A 1037 42.16 -13.37 -34.18
N ILE A 1038 41.01 -13.83 -33.68
CA ILE A 1038 40.70 -15.25 -33.54
C ILE A 1038 40.78 -15.98 -34.89
N LYS A 1039 40.16 -15.42 -35.95
CA LYS A 1039 40.24 -15.99 -37.31
C LYS A 1039 41.68 -16.08 -37.82
N ARG A 1040 42.51 -15.06 -37.55
CA ARG A 1040 43.93 -15.08 -37.96
C ARG A 1040 44.71 -16.14 -37.20
N THR A 1041 44.47 -16.30 -35.90
CA THR A 1041 45.11 -17.32 -35.05
C THR A 1041 44.75 -18.73 -35.52
N LEU A 1042 43.46 -19.01 -35.77
CA LEU A 1042 43.01 -20.30 -36.28
C LEU A 1042 43.70 -20.67 -37.62
N ARG A 1043 43.85 -19.70 -38.53
CA ARG A 1043 44.56 -19.92 -39.82
C ARG A 1043 46.05 -20.18 -39.65
N GLN A 1044 46.71 -19.49 -38.71
CA GLN A 1044 48.14 -19.65 -38.47
C GLN A 1044 48.49 -21.07 -38.00
N PHE A 1045 47.59 -21.69 -37.24
CA PHE A 1045 47.75 -23.06 -36.73
C PHE A 1045 47.18 -24.14 -37.68
N GLY A 1046 46.78 -23.77 -38.90
CA GLY A 1046 46.26 -24.71 -39.88
C GLY A 1046 44.88 -25.30 -39.55
N TYR A 1047 44.06 -24.60 -38.76
CA TYR A 1047 42.72 -25.08 -38.40
C TYR A 1047 41.84 -25.26 -39.66
N PRO A 1048 41.07 -26.37 -39.79
CA PRO A 1048 40.31 -26.69 -40.99
C PRO A 1048 39.39 -25.54 -41.47
N PRO A 1049 39.46 -25.12 -42.76
CA PRO A 1049 38.71 -23.96 -43.27
C PRO A 1049 37.19 -24.13 -43.28
N ASP A 1050 36.72 -25.36 -43.48
CA ASP A 1050 35.31 -25.76 -43.52
C ASP A 1050 34.56 -25.45 -42.22
N MET A 1051 35.27 -25.46 -41.09
CA MET A 1051 34.68 -25.29 -39.75
C MET A 1051 35.22 -24.07 -38.99
N GLN A 1052 36.05 -23.25 -39.64
CA GLN A 1052 36.66 -22.07 -39.03
C GLN A 1052 35.62 -21.06 -38.52
N LEU A 1053 34.46 -20.95 -39.18
CA LEU A 1053 33.41 -20.00 -38.81
C LEU A 1053 32.73 -20.40 -37.49
N LEU A 1054 32.36 -21.68 -37.35
CA LEU A 1054 31.74 -22.22 -36.13
C LEU A 1054 32.71 -22.16 -34.95
N ALA A 1055 33.96 -22.57 -35.15
CA ALA A 1055 34.99 -22.47 -34.11
C ALA A 1055 35.19 -21.02 -33.65
N THR A 1056 35.20 -20.06 -34.58
CA THR A 1056 35.30 -18.63 -34.23
C THR A 1056 34.13 -18.18 -33.36
N GLU A 1057 32.89 -18.61 -33.65
CA GLU A 1057 31.72 -18.22 -32.85
C GLU A 1057 31.71 -18.86 -31.46
N THR A 1058 32.09 -20.13 -31.36
CA THR A 1058 32.21 -20.83 -30.07
C THR A 1058 33.29 -20.20 -29.20
N ILE A 1059 34.44 -19.85 -29.77
CA ILE A 1059 35.53 -19.13 -29.07
C ILE A 1059 35.07 -17.73 -28.64
N MET A 1060 34.32 -17.01 -29.49
CA MET A 1060 33.77 -15.69 -29.13
C MET A 1060 32.79 -15.77 -27.96
N LYS A 1061 31.86 -16.73 -27.97
CA LYS A 1061 30.93 -16.95 -26.85
C LYS A 1061 31.65 -17.37 -25.58
N GLN A 1062 32.64 -18.26 -25.70
CA GLN A 1062 33.48 -18.67 -24.58
C GLN A 1062 34.24 -17.46 -23.98
N ALA A 1063 34.79 -16.58 -24.82
CA ALA A 1063 35.46 -15.36 -24.38
C ALA A 1063 34.49 -14.36 -23.71
N GLU A 1064 33.28 -14.17 -24.25
CA GLU A 1064 32.24 -13.31 -23.65
C GLU A 1064 31.87 -13.77 -22.24
N MET A 1065 31.77 -15.09 -22.04
CA MET A 1065 31.37 -15.70 -20.77
C MET A 1065 32.37 -15.46 -19.64
N ILE A 1066 33.66 -15.43 -19.96
CA ILE A 1066 34.75 -15.20 -18.99
C ILE A 1066 35.30 -13.76 -19.06
N ALA A 1067 34.60 -12.85 -19.76
CA ALA A 1067 35.08 -11.49 -20.03
C ALA A 1067 35.46 -10.71 -18.76
N THR A 1068 34.65 -10.81 -17.70
CA THR A 1068 34.87 -10.12 -16.42
C THR A 1068 36.12 -10.61 -15.69
N GLU A 1069 36.46 -11.89 -15.85
CA GLU A 1069 37.65 -12.51 -15.24
C GLU A 1069 38.90 -12.29 -16.10
N LEU A 1070 38.76 -12.23 -17.43
CA LEU A 1070 39.84 -11.86 -18.35
C LEU A 1070 40.33 -10.42 -18.17
N THR A 1071 39.48 -9.51 -17.68
CA THR A 1071 39.82 -8.10 -17.42
C THR A 1071 40.35 -7.81 -16.01
N LYS A 1072 40.33 -8.79 -15.09
CA LYS A 1072 40.80 -8.65 -13.69
C LYS A 1072 42.28 -9.00 -13.48
N GLY A 1073 42.99 -9.36 -14.54
CA GLY A 1073 44.41 -9.75 -14.51
C GLY A 1073 45.37 -8.60 -14.78
#